data_AF-A0A1G1AIR2-F1
#
_entry.id   AF-A0A1G1AIR2-F1
#
_cell.length_a   1.000
_cell.length_b   1.000
_cell.length_c   1.000
_cell.angle_alpha   90.00
_cell.angle_beta   90.00
_cell.angle_gamma   90.00
#
_symmetry.space_group_name_H-M   'P 1'
#
loop_
_entity.id
_entity.type
_entity.pdbx_description
1 polymer ?
#
loop_
_entity_poly.entity_id
_entity_poly.type
_entity_poly.pdbx_seq_one_letter_code
_entity_poly.pdbx_strand_id
1 'polypeptide(L)'
;MFLVMLISAIVSLSAEPYELPQVEARVAGRTCVNGNIESLRVAVKLLNESFAGKYPGTAFLKRLDEYTQLSEDELKRLQKEMLVDANPLLSPGRLVFVKRYTYTPGWYYAEFMKASRFGGGLFSLSLPDGKVREIVPELRGGIFDRYDLSYDGQRVVFGYKPGAGKAFRLYEVGVDGKGLRQLTFDPPDEAKRYAGYHDWRKHSDDFHPCYLPDGGICFASSRCERGVLCDQPDNLSVNLLYRMNGDGSGMRMLSRGALSESTPSVMNDGRILYTRWEYVDKGVIAVQSLWAMRPDGTGSCEVYGDDIEDPMVLIHGRAIPGQANMFVSTSTFHHPFAVGPILLLDINQPLNTLKPIRSLTPDTLASSDLVKQQTGAYGEKFAHFKDGKWVADNIGPLFSEPYPLADPEANAGAGKFFLVNCNPDQPWGHASAYGLWLIDVFGNRVQIYSDPQISCWQPMPLQARKTPPVLPPYVAQSSEATEDATVVLRDVYRGLPDAVRGKVKYLRVLEQVARPWTAHRFWPDDSWGGQHSPVSMYAHIFVKVHHGVVPVHDDGSAHFTVPANANIFFQVLDENFMEIQRMRSFVNYTAGETRSCIGCHEGRSLAPPASNSPLALRFPVLRPGPQPGEAVPRPIHYVTDVQPVLDRHCVGCHSGPKAKAGMDYSAELTTFFNKSYETIMRNKLVGYVTEFYGPKGSQEQFTNVVPLPARALGSHASTLIKVICDGHKGVKLSKEELVRLVTWADANAPYYGSYFGRRNLRYKDLPDFRPVPTLDSARGIPPPGTITASVGPAAKEKY
;
A
#
# COMPACT_ATOMS: atom_id res chain seq x y z
N MET A 1 48.67 10.89 -22.54
CA MET A 1 47.52 11.05 -23.46
C MET A 1 46.69 9.78 -23.70
N PHE A 2 47.17 8.58 -23.34
CA PHE A 2 46.38 7.33 -23.41
C PHE A 2 45.61 6.96 -22.11
N LEU A 3 45.82 7.69 -21.02
CA LEU A 3 45.20 7.43 -19.71
C LEU A 3 43.88 8.19 -19.47
N VAL A 4 43.57 9.17 -20.32
CA VAL A 4 42.35 10.01 -20.20
C VAL A 4 41.17 9.42 -21.01
N MET A 5 41.43 8.55 -21.99
CA MET A 5 40.37 7.87 -22.75
C MET A 5 39.81 6.62 -22.05
N LEU A 6 40.54 5.98 -21.13
CA LEU A 6 40.05 4.77 -20.43
C LEU A 6 39.09 5.09 -19.26
N ILE A 7 39.21 6.28 -18.66
CA ILE A 7 38.34 6.70 -17.54
C ILE A 7 36.94 7.10 -18.04
N SER A 8 36.79 7.42 -19.32
CA SER A 8 35.49 7.72 -19.93
C SER A 8 34.70 6.47 -20.36
N ALA A 9 35.29 5.27 -20.30
CA ALA A 9 34.65 4.02 -20.73
C ALA A 9 34.17 3.13 -19.56
N ILE A 10 34.49 3.46 -18.30
CA ILE A 10 34.09 2.69 -17.10
C ILE A 10 33.01 3.41 -16.28
N VAL A 11 32.66 4.65 -16.63
CA VAL A 11 31.58 5.44 -15.99
C VAL A 11 30.28 5.48 -16.84
N SER A 12 30.24 4.78 -17.98
CA SER A 12 29.08 4.77 -18.90
C SER A 12 28.27 3.47 -18.91
N LEU A 13 28.34 2.66 -17.85
CA LEU A 13 27.18 1.84 -17.42
C LEU A 13 26.36 2.64 -16.39
N SER A 14 26.18 3.93 -16.67
CA SER A 14 25.14 4.74 -16.05
C SER A 14 23.81 4.21 -16.55
N ALA A 15 22.87 4.01 -15.62
CA ALA A 15 21.45 3.97 -15.92
C ALA A 15 21.17 4.95 -17.07
N GLU A 16 20.55 4.46 -18.14
CA GLU A 16 19.96 5.36 -19.13
C GLU A 16 19.23 6.44 -18.34
N PRO A 17 19.40 7.73 -18.68
CA PRO A 17 18.56 8.75 -18.09
C PRO A 17 17.14 8.25 -18.24
N TYR A 18 16.42 8.19 -17.11
CA TYR A 18 14.98 8.04 -17.09
C TYR A 18 14.44 9.28 -17.81
N GLU A 19 14.51 9.26 -19.14
CA GLU A 19 13.49 9.91 -19.95
C GLU A 19 12.21 9.35 -19.36
N LEU A 20 11.36 10.25 -18.85
CA LEU A 20 9.95 9.90 -18.75
C LEU A 20 9.67 9.08 -20.00
N PRO A 21 9.03 7.90 -19.90
CA PRO A 21 8.17 7.58 -20.99
C PRO A 21 7.33 8.84 -21.10
N GLN A 22 7.58 9.64 -22.14
CA GLN A 22 6.45 10.18 -22.84
C GLN A 22 5.54 8.98 -22.85
N VAL A 23 4.39 9.13 -22.21
CA VAL A 23 3.24 8.38 -22.66
C VAL A 23 3.05 8.90 -24.09
N GLU A 24 4.01 8.58 -25.00
CA GLU A 24 3.75 8.22 -26.35
C GLU A 24 2.60 7.28 -26.13
N ALA A 25 1.43 7.84 -26.40
CA ALA A 25 0.33 7.09 -26.87
C ALA A 25 0.94 6.08 -27.86
N ARG A 26 1.32 4.89 -27.39
CA ARG A 26 1.42 3.67 -28.18
C ARG A 26 -0.02 3.27 -28.52
N VAL A 27 -0.76 4.25 -29.00
CA VAL A 27 -1.94 4.22 -29.80
C VAL A 27 -1.34 4.40 -31.18
N ALA A 28 -1.32 3.32 -31.96
CA ALA A 28 -1.09 3.40 -33.40
C ALA A 28 -1.78 4.68 -33.92
N GLY A 29 -0.98 5.56 -34.53
CA GLY A 29 -1.31 6.97 -34.75
C GLY A 29 -2.77 7.24 -35.08
N ARG A 30 -3.46 7.88 -34.15
CA ARG A 30 -4.63 8.76 -34.31
C ARG A 30 -4.87 9.38 -32.94
N THR A 31 -4.93 10.70 -32.92
CA THR A 31 -5.31 11.54 -31.78
C THR A 31 -6.67 11.08 -31.23
N CYS A 32 -6.67 10.18 -30.25
CA CYS A 32 -7.85 9.77 -29.48
C CYS A 32 -7.95 10.65 -28.23
N VAL A 33 -8.27 11.92 -28.45
CA VAL A 33 -8.74 12.82 -27.39
C VAL A 33 -10.22 13.05 -27.71
N ASN A 34 -11.09 12.47 -26.89
CA ASN A 34 -12.53 12.27 -27.07
C ASN A 34 -12.92 11.16 -28.06
N GLY A 35 -13.79 10.25 -27.61
CA GLY A 35 -14.35 9.19 -28.45
C GLY A 35 -14.92 9.80 -29.73
N ASN A 36 -14.52 9.23 -30.86
CA ASN A 36 -14.99 9.67 -32.18
C ASN A 36 -15.82 8.55 -32.81
N ILE A 37 -16.37 8.82 -34.00
CA ILE A 37 -17.17 7.83 -34.74
C ILE A 37 -16.42 6.51 -34.98
N GLU A 38 -15.08 6.54 -35.12
CA GLU A 38 -14.25 5.35 -35.33
C GLU A 38 -14.11 4.53 -34.05
N SER A 39 -13.92 5.17 -32.89
CA SER A 39 -13.95 4.48 -31.58
C SER A 39 -15.27 3.77 -31.37
N LEU A 40 -16.40 4.42 -31.70
CA LEU A 40 -17.72 3.80 -31.62
C LEU A 40 -17.85 2.62 -32.58
N ARG A 41 -17.44 2.79 -33.85
CA ARG A 41 -17.45 1.75 -34.89
C ARG A 41 -16.69 0.49 -34.46
N VAL A 42 -15.49 0.65 -33.87
CA VAL A 42 -14.70 -0.47 -33.36
C VAL A 42 -15.41 -1.20 -32.22
N ALA A 43 -16.01 -0.46 -31.28
CA ALA A 43 -16.75 -1.04 -30.17
C ALA A 43 -17.99 -1.83 -30.64
N VAL A 44 -18.78 -1.27 -31.57
CA VAL A 44 -19.94 -1.93 -32.19
C VAL A 44 -19.53 -3.20 -32.91
N LYS A 45 -18.42 -3.17 -33.67
CA LYS A 45 -17.89 -4.34 -34.36
C LYS A 45 -17.53 -5.46 -33.37
N LEU A 46 -16.81 -5.14 -32.30
CA LEU A 46 -16.46 -6.12 -31.26
C LEU A 46 -17.72 -6.73 -30.62
N LEU A 47 -18.70 -5.91 -30.25
CA LEU A 47 -19.96 -6.39 -29.67
C LEU A 47 -20.72 -7.30 -30.65
N ASN A 48 -20.76 -6.95 -31.94
CA ASN A 48 -21.38 -7.76 -32.97
C ASN A 48 -20.72 -9.14 -33.11
N GLU A 49 -19.38 -9.16 -33.10
CA GLU A 49 -18.59 -10.40 -33.19
C GLU A 49 -18.72 -11.25 -31.92
N SER A 50 -18.73 -10.62 -30.75
CA SER A 50 -18.78 -11.31 -29.45
C SER A 50 -20.18 -11.81 -29.10
N PHE A 51 -21.24 -11.19 -29.63
CA PHE A 51 -22.63 -11.43 -29.26
C PHE A 51 -23.55 -11.57 -30.49
N ALA A 52 -23.14 -12.40 -31.45
CA ALA A 52 -23.92 -12.67 -32.65
C ALA A 52 -25.38 -13.08 -32.32
N GLY A 53 -26.34 -12.42 -32.97
CA GLY A 53 -27.78 -12.66 -32.76
C GLY A 53 -28.36 -12.06 -31.47
N LYS A 54 -27.54 -11.54 -30.55
CA LYS A 54 -27.98 -10.84 -29.33
C LYS A 54 -27.74 -9.33 -29.38
N TYR A 55 -26.92 -8.86 -30.31
CA TYR A 55 -26.61 -7.46 -30.53
C TYR A 55 -26.88 -7.08 -32.00
N PRO A 56 -27.62 -5.99 -32.30
CA PRO A 56 -27.96 -5.60 -33.67
C PRO A 56 -26.81 -4.86 -34.39
N GLY A 57 -25.58 -5.35 -34.24
CA GLY A 57 -24.37 -4.66 -34.67
C GLY A 57 -24.25 -4.46 -36.17
N THR A 58 -24.73 -5.40 -37.01
CA THR A 58 -24.74 -5.21 -38.47
C THR A 58 -25.57 -4.00 -38.90
N ALA A 59 -26.74 -3.79 -38.29
CA ALA A 59 -27.59 -2.64 -38.59
C ALA A 59 -26.95 -1.33 -38.08
N PHE A 60 -26.34 -1.37 -36.90
CA PHE A 60 -25.61 -0.23 -36.36
C PHE A 60 -24.40 0.17 -37.19
N LEU A 61 -23.60 -0.80 -37.66
CA LEU A 61 -22.45 -0.52 -38.53
C LEU A 61 -22.89 0.13 -39.84
N LYS A 62 -23.96 -0.39 -40.49
CA LYS A 62 -24.52 0.23 -41.69
C LYS A 62 -24.98 1.66 -41.44
N ARG A 63 -25.63 1.93 -40.31
CA ARG A 63 -26.04 3.28 -39.94
C ARG A 63 -24.84 4.19 -39.68
N LEU A 64 -23.75 3.68 -39.10
CA LEU A 64 -22.50 4.44 -38.92
C LEU A 64 -21.78 4.70 -40.25
N ASP A 65 -21.95 3.87 -41.28
CA ASP A 65 -21.42 4.11 -42.63
C ASP A 65 -22.07 5.31 -43.34
N GLU A 66 -23.30 5.69 -42.93
CA GLU A 66 -24.02 6.83 -43.49
C GLU A 66 -23.44 8.19 -43.02
N TYR A 67 -22.61 8.19 -41.98
CA TYR A 67 -22.03 9.40 -41.39
C TYR A 67 -20.54 9.54 -41.75
N THR A 68 -20.18 10.68 -42.33
CA THR A 68 -18.78 11.11 -42.50
C THR A 68 -18.30 11.94 -41.31
N GLN A 69 -19.20 12.70 -40.68
CA GLN A 69 -19.00 13.45 -39.43
C GLN A 69 -20.30 13.44 -38.62
N LEU A 70 -20.18 13.61 -37.31
CA LEU A 70 -21.30 13.69 -36.36
C LEU A 70 -21.13 14.96 -35.51
N SER A 71 -22.23 15.62 -35.17
CA SER A 71 -22.22 16.55 -34.05
C SER A 71 -21.97 15.81 -32.73
N GLU A 72 -21.51 16.53 -31.71
CA GLU A 72 -21.22 15.94 -30.39
C GLU A 72 -22.48 15.28 -29.78
N ASP A 73 -23.64 15.92 -29.91
CA ASP A 73 -24.91 15.41 -29.38
C ASP A 73 -25.39 14.16 -30.13
N GLU A 74 -25.22 14.12 -31.45
CA GLU A 74 -25.56 12.93 -32.23
C GLU A 74 -24.65 11.75 -31.87
N LEU A 75 -23.35 12.00 -31.70
CA LEU A 75 -22.42 10.98 -31.27
C LEU A 75 -22.77 10.44 -29.88
N LYS A 76 -23.06 11.32 -28.91
CA LYS A 76 -23.49 10.92 -27.57
C LYS A 76 -24.75 10.06 -27.60
N ARG A 77 -25.74 10.43 -28.43
CA ARG A 77 -26.98 9.66 -28.60
C ARG A 77 -26.70 8.27 -29.20
N LEU A 78 -25.89 8.20 -30.25
CA LEU A 78 -25.51 6.92 -30.88
C LEU A 78 -24.70 6.04 -29.92
N GLN A 79 -23.76 6.61 -29.18
CA GLN A 79 -22.99 5.90 -28.16
C GLN A 79 -23.89 5.34 -27.06
N LYS A 80 -24.85 6.12 -26.57
CA LYS A 80 -25.84 5.67 -25.57
C LYS A 80 -26.66 4.49 -26.11
N GLU A 81 -27.26 4.64 -27.29
CA GLU A 81 -28.05 3.61 -27.94
C GLU A 81 -27.24 2.31 -28.14
N MET A 82 -26.05 2.44 -28.74
CA MET A 82 -25.27 1.29 -29.22
C MET A 82 -24.40 0.65 -28.13
N LEU A 83 -23.89 1.41 -27.16
CA LEU A 83 -22.96 0.90 -26.14
C LEU A 83 -23.59 0.73 -24.75
N VAL A 84 -24.78 1.29 -24.51
CA VAL A 84 -25.49 1.13 -23.23
C VAL A 84 -26.81 0.39 -23.44
N ASP A 85 -27.71 0.94 -24.26
CA ASP A 85 -29.09 0.44 -24.32
C ASP A 85 -29.18 -0.93 -25.00
N ALA A 86 -28.41 -1.13 -26.08
CA ALA A 86 -28.35 -2.40 -26.81
C ALA A 86 -27.27 -3.36 -26.31
N ASN A 87 -26.40 -2.95 -25.37
CA ASN A 87 -25.20 -3.72 -25.01
C ASN A 87 -25.54 -4.98 -24.19
N PRO A 88 -25.27 -6.20 -24.70
CA PRO A 88 -25.60 -7.45 -24.00
C PRO A 88 -24.90 -7.60 -22.65
N LEU A 89 -23.74 -6.95 -22.46
CA LEU A 89 -22.99 -6.96 -21.20
C LEU A 89 -23.70 -6.25 -20.05
N LEU A 90 -24.71 -5.43 -20.35
CA LEU A 90 -25.53 -4.72 -19.37
C LEU A 90 -26.89 -5.39 -19.17
N SER A 91 -27.18 -6.50 -19.84
CA SER A 91 -28.37 -7.33 -19.60
C SER A 91 -28.36 -7.84 -18.14
N PRO A 92 -29.50 -7.87 -17.42
CA PRO A 92 -30.88 -7.65 -17.86
C PRO A 92 -31.31 -6.17 -17.89
N GLY A 93 -30.37 -5.23 -17.95
CA GLY A 93 -30.66 -3.79 -18.03
C GLY A 93 -30.86 -3.15 -16.66
N ARG A 94 -30.17 -3.64 -15.62
CA ARG A 94 -30.24 -3.07 -14.27
C ARG A 94 -28.86 -2.89 -13.66
N LEU A 95 -28.66 -1.77 -12.98
CA LEU A 95 -27.45 -1.48 -12.19
C LEU A 95 -27.82 -1.29 -10.72
N VAL A 96 -26.96 -1.72 -9.81
CA VAL A 96 -26.92 -1.24 -8.42
C VAL A 96 -25.88 -0.13 -8.33
N PHE A 97 -26.10 0.86 -7.45
CA PHE A 97 -25.16 1.93 -7.15
C PHE A 97 -25.51 2.60 -5.83
N VAL A 98 -24.59 3.39 -5.30
CA VAL A 98 -24.82 4.21 -4.09
C VAL A 98 -24.91 5.68 -4.47
N LYS A 99 -25.87 6.40 -3.89
CA LYS A 99 -25.82 7.86 -3.85
C LYS A 99 -25.21 8.27 -2.52
N ARG A 100 -24.19 9.12 -2.56
CA ARG A 100 -23.61 9.79 -1.39
C ARG A 100 -22.93 11.07 -1.83
N TYR A 101 -22.85 12.05 -0.95
CA TYR A 101 -22.02 13.22 -1.20
C TYR A 101 -20.55 12.80 -1.34
N THR A 102 -19.81 13.49 -2.21
CA THR A 102 -18.37 13.30 -2.36
C THR A 102 -17.67 13.51 -1.02
N TYR A 103 -16.81 12.58 -0.63
CA TYR A 103 -15.99 12.73 0.56
C TYR A 103 -14.87 13.74 0.28
N THR A 104 -14.51 14.52 1.30
CA THR A 104 -13.36 15.43 1.27
C THR A 104 -12.37 15.04 2.37
N PRO A 105 -11.80 13.82 2.34
CA PRO A 105 -11.04 13.29 3.46
C PRO A 105 -9.66 13.94 3.60
N GLY A 106 -9.09 14.47 2.52
CA GLY A 106 -7.71 14.93 2.47
C GLY A 106 -6.73 13.81 2.11
N TRP A 107 -7.07 12.55 2.37
CA TRP A 107 -6.25 11.37 2.04
C TRP A 107 -7.09 10.28 1.42
N TYR A 108 -6.50 9.51 0.50
CA TYR A 108 -7.20 8.42 -0.20
C TYR A 108 -7.80 7.35 0.73
N TYR A 109 -7.18 7.09 1.89
CA TYR A 109 -7.57 6.04 2.84
C TYR A 109 -8.40 6.54 4.02
N ALA A 110 -8.60 7.86 4.14
CA ALA A 110 -9.23 8.48 5.32
C ALA A 110 -10.75 8.71 5.17
N GLU A 111 -11.37 8.10 4.15
CA GLU A 111 -12.80 8.22 3.85
C GLU A 111 -13.68 8.00 5.10
N PHE A 112 -13.48 6.89 5.80
CA PHE A 112 -14.27 6.52 6.98
C PHE A 112 -14.14 7.53 8.14
N MET A 113 -12.94 8.10 8.33
CA MET A 113 -12.64 9.06 9.41
C MET A 113 -13.27 10.42 9.16
N LYS A 114 -13.47 10.81 7.90
CA LYS A 114 -13.88 12.17 7.50
C LYS A 114 -15.27 12.23 6.86
N ALA A 115 -15.98 11.09 6.76
CA ALA A 115 -17.37 11.03 6.33
C ALA A 115 -18.27 11.80 7.31
N SER A 116 -18.69 13.00 6.91
CA SER A 116 -19.42 13.96 7.76
C SER A 116 -20.68 14.56 7.13
N ARG A 117 -20.81 14.52 5.79
CA ARG A 117 -22.01 15.01 5.09
C ARG A 117 -23.00 13.87 4.86
N PHE A 118 -24.07 13.85 5.65
CA PHE A 118 -25.07 12.80 5.70
C PHE A 118 -26.11 12.89 4.57
N GLY A 119 -26.67 11.74 4.18
CA GLY A 119 -27.65 11.61 3.11
C GLY A 119 -27.18 10.67 1.99
N GLY A 120 -28.13 10.29 1.13
CA GLY A 120 -27.91 9.29 0.09
C GLY A 120 -28.66 7.99 0.36
N GLY A 121 -28.16 6.89 -0.19
CA GLY A 121 -28.83 5.59 -0.14
C GLY A 121 -28.22 4.56 -1.10
N LEU A 122 -28.71 3.32 -1.00
CA LEU A 122 -28.45 2.24 -1.95
C LEU A 122 -29.60 2.16 -2.97
N PHE A 123 -29.28 2.15 -4.26
CA PHE A 123 -30.25 2.26 -5.34
C PHE A 123 -30.06 1.21 -6.43
N SER A 124 -31.16 0.88 -7.11
CA SER A 124 -31.14 0.19 -8.40
C SER A 124 -31.62 1.12 -9.52
N LEU A 125 -30.92 1.15 -10.65
CA LEU A 125 -31.30 1.85 -11.88
C LEU A 125 -31.75 0.83 -12.93
N SER A 126 -32.93 1.03 -13.51
CA SER A 126 -33.41 0.35 -14.71
C SER A 126 -32.95 1.11 -15.95
N LEU A 127 -32.11 0.49 -16.78
CA LEU A 127 -31.59 1.10 -18.01
C LEU A 127 -32.69 1.33 -19.08
N PRO A 128 -33.64 0.41 -19.32
CA PRO A 128 -34.65 0.59 -20.37
C PRO A 128 -35.58 1.80 -20.19
N ASP A 129 -35.92 2.15 -18.95
CA ASP A 129 -36.87 3.23 -18.65
C ASP A 129 -36.30 4.33 -17.74
N GLY A 130 -35.01 4.24 -17.39
CA GLY A 130 -34.31 5.21 -16.55
C GLY A 130 -34.79 5.28 -15.09
N LYS A 131 -35.68 4.37 -14.65
CA LYS A 131 -36.25 4.44 -13.30
C LYS A 131 -35.22 4.07 -12.24
N VAL A 132 -35.14 4.92 -11.22
CA VAL A 132 -34.31 4.70 -10.03
C VAL A 132 -35.22 4.29 -8.86
N ARG A 133 -34.85 3.19 -8.20
CA ARG A 133 -35.53 2.67 -7.01
C ARG A 133 -34.53 2.63 -5.85
N GLU A 134 -34.94 3.12 -4.70
CA GLU A 134 -34.20 2.95 -3.45
C GLU A 134 -34.42 1.54 -2.88
N ILE A 135 -33.34 0.88 -2.47
CA ILE A 135 -33.38 -0.51 -1.97
C ILE A 135 -33.68 -0.56 -0.47
N VAL A 136 -33.12 0.38 0.31
CA VAL A 136 -33.16 0.36 1.79
C VAL A 136 -33.69 1.69 2.35
N PRO A 137 -34.99 2.00 2.15
CA PRO A 137 -35.57 3.25 2.63
C PRO A 137 -35.61 3.37 4.16
N GLU A 138 -35.48 2.26 4.92
CA GLU A 138 -35.49 2.29 6.38
C GLU A 138 -34.25 2.96 6.99
N LEU A 139 -33.14 3.04 6.24
CA LEU A 139 -31.87 3.59 6.70
C LEU A 139 -31.57 5.01 6.17
N ARG A 140 -32.58 5.67 5.59
CA ARG A 140 -32.48 7.05 5.08
C ARG A 140 -31.89 8.00 6.10
N GLY A 141 -31.10 8.95 5.61
CA GLY A 141 -30.43 9.98 6.43
C GLY A 141 -29.04 9.58 6.92
N GLY A 142 -28.69 8.29 6.87
CA GLY A 142 -27.30 7.86 7.09
C GLY A 142 -26.41 8.05 5.86
N ILE A 143 -25.16 7.61 5.96
CA ILE A 143 -24.22 7.51 4.84
C ILE A 143 -24.10 6.04 4.47
N PHE A 144 -24.44 5.72 3.22
CA PHE A 144 -24.08 4.45 2.60
C PHE A 144 -22.71 4.62 1.95
N ASP A 145 -21.78 3.75 2.29
CA ASP A 145 -20.45 3.70 1.68
C ASP A 145 -20.40 2.57 0.64
N ARG A 146 -19.25 1.96 0.40
CA ARG A 146 -19.09 0.87 -0.57
C ARG A 146 -19.92 -0.34 -0.24
N TYR A 147 -20.22 -1.10 -1.29
CA TYR A 147 -20.97 -2.34 -1.21
C TYR A 147 -20.39 -3.42 -2.12
N ASP A 148 -20.87 -4.65 -2.01
CA ASP A 148 -20.71 -5.68 -3.03
C ASP A 148 -22.01 -6.46 -3.19
N LEU A 149 -22.20 -7.01 -4.38
CA LEU A 149 -23.33 -7.88 -4.74
C LEU A 149 -22.90 -9.34 -4.55
N SER A 150 -23.78 -10.19 -4.01
CA SER A 150 -23.52 -11.62 -3.91
C SER A 150 -23.40 -12.25 -5.31
N TYR A 151 -22.69 -13.37 -5.42
CA TYR A 151 -22.42 -13.98 -6.74
C TYR A 151 -23.71 -14.44 -7.46
N ASP A 152 -24.77 -14.79 -6.73
CA ASP A 152 -26.09 -15.10 -7.28
C ASP A 152 -26.91 -13.84 -7.67
N GLY A 153 -26.39 -12.64 -7.41
CA GLY A 153 -27.06 -11.38 -7.71
C GLY A 153 -28.25 -11.05 -6.81
N GLN A 154 -28.44 -11.76 -5.68
CA GLN A 154 -29.65 -11.63 -4.85
C GLN A 154 -29.49 -10.77 -3.60
N ARG A 155 -28.27 -10.53 -3.11
CA ARG A 155 -28.00 -9.80 -1.87
C ARG A 155 -26.91 -8.77 -2.03
N VAL A 156 -27.00 -7.71 -1.24
CA VAL A 156 -26.01 -6.64 -1.19
C VAL A 156 -25.48 -6.51 0.22
N VAL A 157 -24.15 -6.59 0.38
CA VAL A 157 -23.46 -6.24 1.63
C VAL A 157 -22.89 -4.83 1.50
N PHE A 158 -23.05 -3.97 2.50
CA PHE A 158 -22.65 -2.56 2.41
C PHE A 158 -22.19 -1.97 3.74
N GLY A 159 -21.33 -0.96 3.67
CA GLY A 159 -20.97 -0.12 4.82
C GLY A 159 -22.00 0.98 5.06
N TYR A 160 -22.36 1.21 6.32
CA TYR A 160 -23.35 2.22 6.71
C TYR A 160 -22.95 2.96 7.98
N LYS A 161 -23.10 4.29 7.97
CA LYS A 161 -22.89 5.17 9.13
C LYS A 161 -24.20 5.91 9.45
N PRO A 162 -24.83 5.65 10.61
CA PRO A 162 -26.17 6.17 10.91
C PRO A 162 -26.20 7.66 11.27
N GLY A 163 -25.09 8.22 11.75
CA GLY A 163 -25.07 9.59 12.27
C GLY A 163 -23.69 10.09 12.65
N ALA A 164 -23.60 11.36 13.01
CA ALA A 164 -22.37 11.96 13.50
C ALA A 164 -21.90 11.27 14.79
N GLY A 165 -20.59 11.05 14.93
CA GLY A 165 -20.00 10.36 16.09
C GLY A 165 -20.33 8.87 16.21
N LYS A 166 -20.91 8.26 15.17
CA LYS A 166 -21.15 6.82 15.08
C LYS A 166 -20.19 6.17 14.09
N ALA A 167 -19.83 4.92 14.34
CA ALA A 167 -18.99 4.13 13.44
C ALA A 167 -19.73 3.73 12.16
N PHE A 168 -18.95 3.47 11.12
CA PHE A 168 -19.38 2.57 10.06
C PHE A 168 -19.51 1.14 10.57
N ARG A 169 -20.61 0.50 10.19
CA ARG A 169 -20.88 -0.93 10.40
C ARG A 169 -21.37 -1.55 9.10
N LEU A 170 -21.21 -2.87 8.98
CA LEU A 170 -21.65 -3.64 7.83
C LEU A 170 -23.08 -4.13 8.01
N TYR A 171 -23.83 -4.07 6.92
CA TYR A 171 -25.20 -4.54 6.81
C TYR A 171 -25.34 -5.39 5.54
N GLU A 172 -26.37 -6.22 5.49
CA GLU A 172 -26.75 -6.99 4.31
C GLU A 172 -28.26 -6.88 4.07
N VAL A 173 -28.68 -6.86 2.82
CA VAL A 173 -30.09 -6.83 2.41
C VAL A 173 -30.29 -7.57 1.10
N GLY A 174 -31.50 -8.09 0.84
CA GLY A 174 -31.90 -8.56 -0.48
C GLY A 174 -32.01 -7.41 -1.49
N VAL A 175 -31.75 -7.68 -2.77
CA VAL A 175 -31.90 -6.69 -3.85
C VAL A 175 -33.36 -6.25 -4.05
N ASP A 176 -34.31 -7.02 -3.51
CA ASP A 176 -35.72 -6.70 -3.41
C ASP A 176 -36.07 -5.80 -2.21
N GLY A 177 -35.09 -5.42 -1.39
CA GLY A 177 -35.22 -4.60 -0.18
C GLY A 177 -35.61 -5.38 1.07
N LYS A 178 -35.76 -6.71 1.01
CA LYS A 178 -36.17 -7.52 2.16
C LYS A 178 -34.99 -8.11 2.91
N GLY A 179 -35.22 -8.50 4.16
CA GLY A 179 -34.22 -9.21 4.96
C GLY A 179 -33.02 -8.36 5.38
N LEU A 180 -33.21 -7.03 5.53
CA LEU A 180 -32.19 -6.13 6.06
C LEU A 180 -31.70 -6.62 7.42
N ARG A 181 -30.39 -6.77 7.57
CA ARG A 181 -29.74 -7.15 8.84
C ARG A 181 -28.39 -6.45 9.02
N GLN A 182 -28.06 -6.14 10.26
CA GLN A 182 -26.73 -5.67 10.66
C GLN A 182 -25.81 -6.88 10.91
N LEU A 183 -24.58 -6.82 10.42
CA LEU A 183 -23.60 -7.91 10.54
C LEU A 183 -22.51 -7.63 11.57
N THR A 184 -22.12 -6.36 11.73
CA THR A 184 -21.07 -5.96 12.68
C THR A 184 -21.60 -4.97 13.70
N PHE A 185 -21.11 -5.07 14.93
CA PHE A 185 -21.56 -4.26 16.06
C PHE A 185 -20.36 -3.66 16.81
N ASP A 186 -20.62 -2.63 17.61
CA ASP A 186 -19.60 -2.03 18.46
C ASP A 186 -18.98 -3.11 19.37
N PRO A 187 -17.64 -3.19 19.50
CA PRO A 187 -17.02 -4.06 20.49
C PRO A 187 -17.60 -3.77 21.90
N PRO A 188 -17.91 -4.80 22.71
CA PRO A 188 -18.58 -4.61 24.00
C PRO A 188 -17.84 -3.69 24.99
N ASP A 189 -16.52 -3.65 24.92
CA ASP A 189 -15.62 -2.86 25.77
C ASP A 189 -15.14 -1.56 25.11
N GLU A 190 -15.63 -1.26 23.91
CA GLU A 190 -15.17 -0.14 23.07
C GLU A 190 -15.29 1.21 23.80
N ALA A 191 -16.45 1.49 24.38
CA ALA A 191 -16.69 2.73 25.12
C ALA A 191 -15.75 2.90 26.32
N LYS A 192 -15.45 1.81 27.04
CA LYS A 192 -14.52 1.82 28.17
C LYS A 192 -13.10 2.06 27.70
N ARG A 193 -12.69 1.43 26.59
CA ARG A 193 -11.37 1.65 25.97
C ARG A 193 -11.22 3.10 25.54
N TYR A 194 -12.24 3.68 24.89
CA TYR A 194 -12.19 5.05 24.35
C TYR A 194 -12.29 6.19 25.36
N ALA A 195 -12.81 5.95 26.56
CA ALA A 195 -12.85 6.97 27.62
C ALA A 195 -11.46 7.56 27.97
N GLY A 196 -10.36 6.86 27.66
CA GLY A 196 -8.98 7.39 27.84
C GLY A 196 -8.42 8.16 26.64
N TYR A 197 -8.89 7.85 25.43
CA TYR A 197 -8.33 8.36 24.17
C TYR A 197 -8.86 9.76 23.81
N HIS A 198 -8.24 10.41 22.83
CA HIS A 198 -8.65 11.73 22.34
C HIS A 198 -9.97 11.75 21.57
N ASP A 199 -10.52 12.95 21.42
CA ASP A 199 -11.89 13.25 20.97
C ASP A 199 -12.35 12.63 19.63
N TRP A 200 -11.44 12.22 18.75
CA TRP A 200 -11.79 11.67 17.43
C TRP A 200 -11.74 10.14 17.36
N ARG A 201 -10.98 9.47 18.24
CA ARG A 201 -10.95 8.00 18.36
C ARG A 201 -12.04 7.55 19.32
N LYS A 202 -13.30 7.68 18.89
CA LYS A 202 -14.47 7.29 19.71
C LYS A 202 -15.03 5.92 19.37
N HIS A 203 -14.59 5.35 18.24
CA HIS A 203 -15.03 4.06 17.74
C HIS A 203 -14.01 3.49 16.74
N SER A 204 -14.07 2.18 16.54
CA SER A 204 -13.52 1.48 15.38
C SER A 204 -14.59 1.43 14.28
N ASP A 205 -14.19 1.37 13.02
CA ASP A 205 -15.06 1.39 11.84
C ASP A 205 -14.87 0.11 11.02
N ASP A 206 -15.96 -0.43 10.49
CA ASP A 206 -15.98 -1.57 9.56
C ASP A 206 -16.60 -1.16 8.24
N PHE A 207 -15.87 -1.31 7.14
CA PHE A 207 -16.22 -0.73 5.84
C PHE A 207 -15.60 -1.51 4.66
N HIS A 208 -15.92 -1.09 3.43
CA HIS A 208 -15.44 -1.71 2.18
C HIS A 208 -15.61 -3.25 2.11
N PRO A 209 -16.83 -3.78 2.27
CA PRO A 209 -17.06 -5.23 2.24
C PRO A 209 -16.99 -5.81 0.81
N CYS A 210 -16.62 -7.08 0.70
CA CYS A 210 -16.81 -7.91 -0.49
C CYS A 210 -17.16 -9.37 -0.12
N TYR A 211 -17.94 -10.02 -0.97
CA TYR A 211 -18.32 -11.43 -0.77
C TYR A 211 -17.18 -12.37 -1.16
N LEU A 212 -16.92 -13.36 -0.30
CA LEU A 212 -16.01 -14.46 -0.58
C LEU A 212 -16.74 -15.62 -1.28
N PRO A 213 -16.04 -16.44 -2.07
CA PRO A 213 -16.65 -17.57 -2.77
C PRO A 213 -17.34 -18.61 -1.89
N ASP A 214 -16.95 -18.71 -0.61
CA ASP A 214 -17.54 -19.62 0.37
C ASP A 214 -18.73 -19.03 1.14
N GLY A 215 -19.22 -17.85 0.72
CA GLY A 215 -20.30 -17.13 1.39
C GLY A 215 -19.86 -16.32 2.61
N GLY A 216 -18.56 -16.34 2.95
CA GLY A 216 -17.99 -15.40 3.91
C GLY A 216 -17.91 -13.97 3.37
N ILE A 217 -17.50 -13.04 4.23
CA ILE A 217 -17.35 -11.63 3.88
C ILE A 217 -15.96 -11.17 4.31
N CYS A 218 -15.22 -10.54 3.37
CA CYS A 218 -13.98 -9.81 3.66
C CYS A 218 -14.29 -8.32 3.69
N PHE A 219 -13.62 -7.56 4.55
CA PHE A 219 -13.84 -6.11 4.70
C PHE A 219 -12.62 -5.42 5.30
N ALA A 220 -12.56 -4.08 5.19
CA ALA A 220 -11.55 -3.26 5.85
C ALA A 220 -12.06 -2.79 7.22
N SER A 221 -11.18 -2.71 8.22
CA SER A 221 -11.56 -2.26 9.56
C SER A 221 -10.44 -1.61 10.34
N SER A 222 -10.77 -0.59 11.14
CA SER A 222 -9.85 0.09 12.06
C SER A 222 -9.77 -0.55 13.46
N ARG A 223 -10.41 -1.71 13.67
CA ARG A 223 -10.34 -2.51 14.92
C ARG A 223 -8.92 -2.94 15.34
N CYS A 224 -7.93 -2.74 14.48
CA CYS A 224 -6.52 -3.06 14.76
C CYS A 224 -5.85 -2.10 15.75
N GLU A 225 -6.47 -0.95 16.05
CA GLU A 225 -6.01 0.05 17.01
C GLU A 225 -4.60 0.59 16.74
N ARG A 226 -4.30 0.85 15.46
CA ARG A 226 -3.00 1.35 15.01
C ARG A 226 -3.11 2.79 14.49
N GLY A 227 -2.11 3.59 14.83
CA GLY A 227 -1.96 4.96 14.35
C GLY A 227 -1.07 5.02 13.11
N VAL A 228 -1.34 5.95 12.21
CA VAL A 228 -0.49 6.15 11.02
C VAL A 228 0.90 6.64 11.45
N LEU A 229 1.97 6.13 10.81
CA LEU A 229 3.35 6.40 11.23
C LEU A 229 3.77 7.86 10.96
N CYS A 230 3.37 8.42 9.81
CA CYS A 230 3.74 9.77 9.33
C CYS A 230 2.75 10.87 9.75
N ASP A 231 1.94 10.63 10.78
CA ASP A 231 0.88 11.53 11.22
C ASP A 231 1.23 12.17 12.56
N GLN A 232 1.99 13.27 12.52
CA GLN A 232 2.49 13.96 13.71
C GLN A 232 1.39 14.35 14.72
N PRO A 233 0.22 14.88 14.31
CA PRO A 233 -0.89 15.16 15.21
C PRO A 233 -1.60 13.94 15.81
N ASP A 234 -1.36 12.74 15.26
CA ASP A 234 -2.06 11.51 15.60
C ASP A 234 -3.59 11.61 15.45
N ASN A 235 -4.02 12.12 14.29
CA ASN A 235 -5.39 12.29 13.84
C ASN A 235 -5.89 11.25 12.83
N LEU A 236 -5.04 10.29 12.45
CA LEU A 236 -5.30 9.28 11.44
C LEU A 236 -5.17 7.87 12.03
N SER A 237 -5.95 6.95 11.48
CA SER A 237 -6.06 5.56 11.90
C SER A 237 -5.72 4.64 10.75
N VAL A 238 -5.07 3.53 11.09
CA VAL A 238 -4.82 2.43 10.16
C VAL A 238 -6.05 1.53 10.08
N ASN A 239 -6.31 0.99 8.89
CA ASN A 239 -7.32 -0.02 8.64
C ASN A 239 -6.69 -1.25 7.98
N LEU A 240 -7.11 -2.44 8.39
CA LEU A 240 -6.60 -3.71 7.86
C LEU A 240 -7.74 -4.61 7.40
N LEU A 241 -7.42 -5.72 6.74
CA LEU A 241 -8.43 -6.64 6.24
C LEU A 241 -8.86 -7.63 7.32
N TYR A 242 -10.17 -7.84 7.39
CA TYR A 242 -10.84 -8.78 8.26
C TYR A 242 -11.75 -9.68 7.45
N ARG A 243 -12.07 -10.83 8.03
CA ARG A 243 -13.04 -11.78 7.49
C ARG A 243 -14.02 -12.19 8.57
N MET A 244 -15.27 -12.42 8.17
CA MET A 244 -16.31 -13.05 8.97
C MET A 244 -17.11 -14.07 8.13
N ASN A 245 -17.90 -14.89 8.78
CA ASN A 245 -18.91 -15.72 8.12
C ASN A 245 -20.05 -14.85 7.59
N GLY A 246 -20.85 -15.37 6.66
CA GLY A 246 -21.97 -14.62 6.06
C GLY A 246 -23.06 -14.21 7.06
N ASP A 247 -23.07 -14.76 8.28
CA ASP A 247 -23.97 -14.38 9.37
C ASP A 247 -23.38 -13.32 10.33
N GLY A 248 -22.14 -12.87 10.09
CA GLY A 248 -21.42 -11.94 10.96
C GLY A 248 -20.59 -12.60 12.06
N SER A 249 -20.68 -13.93 12.23
CA SER A 249 -19.90 -14.67 13.23
C SER A 249 -18.45 -14.91 12.78
N GLY A 250 -17.59 -15.36 13.71
CA GLY A 250 -16.23 -15.82 13.38
C GLY A 250 -15.29 -14.72 12.86
N MET A 251 -15.52 -13.47 13.25
CA MET A 251 -14.69 -12.33 12.83
C MET A 251 -13.23 -12.52 13.23
N ARG A 252 -12.31 -12.33 12.28
CA ARG A 252 -10.86 -12.35 12.51
C ARG A 252 -10.12 -11.43 11.54
N MET A 253 -8.99 -10.90 12.01
CA MET A 253 -8.06 -10.13 11.20
C MET A 253 -7.32 -11.07 10.23
N LEU A 254 -7.23 -10.70 8.95
CA LEU A 254 -6.50 -11.44 7.92
C LEU A 254 -5.08 -10.91 7.74
N SER A 255 -4.91 -9.60 7.81
CA SER A 255 -3.67 -8.93 7.44
C SER A 255 -3.06 -8.13 8.59
N ARG A 256 -1.76 -7.83 8.53
CA ARG A 256 -0.99 -7.33 9.68
C ARG A 256 -0.13 -6.09 9.39
N GLY A 257 -0.37 -5.41 8.28
CA GLY A 257 0.40 -4.24 7.85
C GLY A 257 0.53 -3.14 8.91
N ALA A 258 1.67 -2.44 8.92
CA ALA A 258 1.89 -1.30 9.82
C ALA A 258 1.04 -0.07 9.43
N LEU A 259 0.56 -0.04 8.19
CA LEU A 259 -0.24 1.01 7.57
C LEU A 259 -1.50 0.42 6.94
N SER A 260 -2.32 1.27 6.34
CA SER A 260 -3.62 0.88 5.82
C SER A 260 -3.57 -0.07 4.64
N GLU A 261 -4.47 -1.05 4.66
CA GLU A 261 -4.79 -1.96 3.57
C GLU A 261 -6.30 -1.92 3.31
N SER A 262 -6.68 -1.67 2.05
CA SER A 262 -8.02 -1.17 1.72
C SER A 262 -8.61 -1.81 0.47
N THR A 263 -9.92 -1.62 0.31
CA THR A 263 -10.71 -1.88 -0.90
C THR A 263 -10.55 -3.31 -1.44
N PRO A 264 -10.86 -4.34 -0.62
CA PRO A 264 -10.70 -5.72 -1.04
C PRO A 264 -11.69 -6.10 -2.16
N SER A 265 -11.24 -6.94 -3.10
CA SER A 265 -12.06 -7.60 -4.11
C SER A 265 -11.58 -9.04 -4.32
N VAL A 266 -12.34 -9.88 -5.03
CA VAL A 266 -11.95 -11.29 -5.25
C VAL A 266 -11.42 -11.50 -6.67
N MET A 267 -10.30 -12.20 -6.76
CA MET A 267 -9.63 -12.59 -8.01
C MET A 267 -10.29 -13.81 -8.65
N ASN A 268 -10.00 -14.05 -9.93
CA ASN A 268 -10.51 -15.21 -10.68
C ASN A 268 -10.13 -16.56 -10.04
N ASP A 269 -9.05 -16.61 -9.26
CA ASP A 269 -8.55 -17.82 -8.57
C ASP A 269 -9.02 -17.93 -7.11
N GLY A 270 -9.91 -17.05 -6.66
CA GLY A 270 -10.47 -17.07 -5.30
C GLY A 270 -9.60 -16.38 -4.24
N ARG A 271 -8.44 -15.82 -4.60
CA ARG A 271 -7.68 -14.93 -3.71
C ARG A 271 -8.36 -13.57 -3.55
N ILE A 272 -8.05 -12.89 -2.45
CA ILE A 272 -8.47 -11.50 -2.17
C ILE A 272 -7.41 -10.58 -2.75
N LEU A 273 -7.78 -9.68 -3.65
CA LEU A 273 -6.99 -8.55 -4.14
C LEU A 273 -7.27 -7.32 -3.28
N TYR A 274 -6.25 -6.52 -2.96
CA TYR A 274 -6.39 -5.33 -2.13
C TYR A 274 -5.25 -4.33 -2.37
N THR A 275 -5.44 -3.10 -1.91
CA THR A 275 -4.38 -2.09 -1.91
C THR A 275 -3.62 -2.15 -0.59
N ARG A 276 -2.29 -2.14 -0.63
CA ARG A 276 -1.41 -2.07 0.54
C ARG A 276 -0.56 -0.83 0.51
N TRP A 277 -0.49 -0.14 1.64
CA TRP A 277 0.47 0.92 1.87
C TRP A 277 1.77 0.39 2.50
N GLU A 278 2.91 0.71 1.90
CA GLU A 278 4.23 0.16 2.27
C GLU A 278 5.26 1.26 2.56
N TYR A 279 6.00 1.12 3.67
CA TYR A 279 7.05 2.05 4.14
C TYR A 279 8.40 1.41 4.41
N VAL A 280 8.58 0.08 4.25
CA VAL A 280 9.87 -0.54 4.59
C VAL A 280 11.00 0.05 3.74
N ASP A 281 11.71 1.02 4.32
CA ASP A 281 12.76 1.80 3.68
C ASP A 281 12.30 2.43 2.34
N LYS A 282 11.08 2.99 2.28
CA LYS A 282 10.45 3.65 1.10
C LYS A 282 9.88 5.03 1.45
N GLY A 283 9.76 5.93 0.46
CA GLY A 283 9.20 7.28 0.66
C GLY A 283 7.75 7.26 1.17
N VAL A 284 7.43 8.11 2.16
CA VAL A 284 6.17 8.02 2.93
C VAL A 284 4.88 8.31 2.13
N ILE A 285 4.96 8.83 0.92
CA ILE A 285 3.74 9.00 0.10
C ILE A 285 3.78 8.19 -1.17
N ALA A 286 4.90 7.54 -1.47
CA ALA A 286 5.23 7.15 -2.84
C ALA A 286 4.64 5.80 -3.28
N VAL A 287 4.32 4.87 -2.37
CA VAL A 287 3.86 3.52 -2.74
C VAL A 287 2.63 3.07 -1.99
N GLN A 288 1.56 2.86 -2.75
CA GLN A 288 0.37 2.14 -2.32
C GLN A 288 -0.06 1.18 -3.45
N SER A 289 0.38 -0.05 -3.36
CA SER A 289 0.42 -1.03 -4.45
C SER A 289 -0.69 -2.08 -4.34
N LEU A 290 -0.91 -2.85 -5.42
CA LEU A 290 -1.87 -3.96 -5.42
C LEU A 290 -1.21 -5.24 -4.89
N TRP A 291 -1.89 -5.91 -3.96
CA TRP A 291 -1.47 -7.16 -3.33
C TRP A 291 -2.61 -8.17 -3.33
N ALA A 292 -2.28 -9.44 -3.14
CA ALA A 292 -3.23 -10.51 -3.02
C ALA A 292 -2.92 -11.45 -1.85
N MET A 293 -3.93 -12.06 -1.25
CA MET A 293 -3.79 -13.11 -0.23
C MET A 293 -4.88 -14.16 -0.36
N ARG A 294 -4.70 -15.31 0.28
CA ARG A 294 -5.76 -16.31 0.39
C ARG A 294 -6.83 -15.84 1.39
N PRO A 295 -8.10 -16.30 1.28
CA PRO A 295 -9.15 -15.96 2.24
C PRO A 295 -8.91 -16.41 3.69
N ASP A 296 -7.85 -17.18 3.95
CA ASP A 296 -7.41 -17.55 5.29
C ASP A 296 -6.35 -16.60 5.88
N GLY A 297 -5.81 -15.66 5.08
CA GLY A 297 -4.72 -14.73 5.47
C GLY A 297 -3.31 -15.20 5.05
N THR A 298 -3.18 -16.42 4.51
CA THR A 298 -1.90 -16.97 4.05
C THR A 298 -1.56 -16.55 2.63
N GLY A 299 -0.31 -16.79 2.21
CA GLY A 299 0.13 -16.58 0.83
C GLY A 299 0.03 -15.13 0.34
N SER A 300 0.25 -14.16 1.23
CA SER A 300 0.27 -12.73 0.87
C SER A 300 1.39 -12.43 -0.14
N CYS A 301 1.05 -11.76 -1.24
CA CYS A 301 1.99 -11.50 -2.32
C CYS A 301 1.58 -10.26 -3.14
N GLU A 302 2.55 -9.42 -3.52
CA GLU A 302 2.33 -8.34 -4.50
C GLU A 302 1.65 -8.85 -5.79
N VAL A 303 0.78 -8.03 -6.35
CA VAL A 303 0.25 -8.18 -7.70
C VAL A 303 0.97 -7.21 -8.63
N TYR A 304 1.04 -5.93 -8.25
CA TYR A 304 1.78 -4.92 -9.02
C TYR A 304 1.96 -3.59 -8.25
N GLY A 305 3.08 -2.92 -8.49
CA GLY A 305 3.27 -1.50 -8.21
C GLY A 305 4.09 -1.19 -6.97
N ASP A 306 4.71 -2.18 -6.32
CA ASP A 306 5.44 -1.94 -5.08
C ASP A 306 6.75 -1.15 -5.30
N ASP A 307 7.30 -1.21 -6.51
CA ASP A 307 8.66 -0.73 -6.84
C ASP A 307 8.68 0.29 -7.98
N ILE A 308 7.56 0.99 -8.22
CA ILE A 308 7.44 2.05 -9.22
C ILE A 308 7.04 3.38 -8.55
N GLU A 309 7.57 4.50 -9.06
CA GLU A 309 7.32 5.82 -8.46
C GLU A 309 5.98 6.43 -8.89
N ASP A 310 5.61 6.31 -10.17
CA ASP A 310 4.36 6.84 -10.72
C ASP A 310 3.62 5.73 -11.51
N PRO A 311 2.33 5.47 -11.25
CA PRO A 311 1.49 6.14 -10.27
C PRO A 311 1.79 5.70 -8.82
N MET A 312 1.68 6.65 -7.89
CA MET A 312 1.97 6.42 -6.46
C MET A 312 0.94 5.49 -5.79
N VAL A 313 -0.36 5.70 -6.06
CA VAL A 313 -1.45 4.88 -5.51
C VAL A 313 -2.17 4.11 -6.61
N LEU A 314 -2.33 2.80 -6.40
CA LEU A 314 -3.29 1.93 -7.10
C LEU A 314 -4.38 1.49 -6.14
N ILE A 315 -5.63 1.86 -6.42
CA ILE A 315 -6.78 1.56 -5.57
C ILE A 315 -8.01 1.13 -6.37
N HIS A 316 -8.96 0.44 -5.72
CA HIS A 316 -10.15 -0.12 -6.36
C HIS A 316 -9.82 -1.21 -7.38
N GLY A 317 -8.76 -1.97 -7.12
CA GLY A 317 -8.32 -3.06 -7.97
C GLY A 317 -9.40 -4.12 -8.16
N ARG A 318 -9.61 -4.56 -9.40
CA ARG A 318 -10.45 -5.73 -9.75
C ARG A 318 -9.76 -6.59 -10.80
N ALA A 319 -9.91 -7.91 -10.70
CA ALA A 319 -9.49 -8.83 -11.75
C ALA A 319 -10.41 -8.70 -12.98
N ILE A 320 -9.85 -8.85 -14.17
CA ILE A 320 -10.64 -8.96 -15.41
C ILE A 320 -11.24 -10.37 -15.48
N PRO A 321 -12.57 -10.53 -15.60
CA PRO A 321 -13.21 -11.85 -15.59
C PRO A 321 -12.58 -12.83 -16.60
N GLY A 322 -12.23 -14.03 -16.11
CA GLY A 322 -11.67 -15.10 -16.94
C GLY A 322 -10.19 -14.92 -17.36
N GLN A 323 -9.53 -13.83 -16.95
CA GLN A 323 -8.13 -13.53 -17.31
C GLN A 323 -7.25 -13.50 -16.06
N ALA A 324 -6.35 -14.48 -15.91
CA ALA A 324 -5.56 -14.66 -14.68
C ALA A 324 -4.60 -13.51 -14.36
N ASN A 325 -4.09 -12.84 -15.40
CA ASN A 325 -2.99 -11.86 -15.29
C ASN A 325 -3.41 -10.44 -15.68
N MET A 326 -4.72 -10.16 -15.72
CA MET A 326 -5.25 -8.86 -16.14
C MET A 326 -6.08 -8.25 -15.03
N PHE A 327 -5.82 -6.99 -14.72
CA PHE A 327 -6.50 -6.23 -13.66
C PHE A 327 -6.88 -4.83 -14.14
N VAL A 328 -7.84 -4.22 -13.47
CA VAL A 328 -8.16 -2.80 -13.63
C VAL A 328 -8.12 -2.11 -12.27
N SER A 329 -7.67 -0.86 -12.22
CA SER A 329 -7.55 -0.09 -10.98
C SER A 329 -7.78 1.40 -11.25
N THR A 330 -8.28 2.11 -10.24
CA THR A 330 -8.10 3.56 -10.16
C THR A 330 -6.65 3.84 -9.77
N SER A 331 -6.04 4.85 -10.38
CA SER A 331 -4.79 5.42 -9.94
C SER A 331 -5.03 6.81 -9.35
N THR A 332 -4.28 7.15 -8.29
CA THR A 332 -4.42 8.44 -7.61
C THR A 332 -3.12 8.79 -6.86
N PHE A 333 -3.22 9.81 -6.01
CA PHE A 333 -2.17 10.30 -5.14
C PHE A 333 -2.50 10.02 -3.66
N HIS A 334 -1.54 10.26 -2.77
CA HIS A 334 -1.76 10.17 -1.34
C HIS A 334 -2.81 11.18 -0.84
N HIS A 335 -2.84 12.38 -1.43
CA HIS A 335 -3.89 13.41 -1.30
C HIS A 335 -4.52 13.75 -2.68
N PRO A 336 -5.77 14.24 -2.78
CA PRO A 336 -6.69 14.54 -1.69
C PRO A 336 -7.78 13.49 -1.46
N PHE A 337 -8.02 12.62 -2.44
CA PHE A 337 -9.13 11.67 -2.48
C PHE A 337 -8.90 10.59 -3.52
N ALA A 338 -9.54 9.42 -3.35
CA ALA A 338 -9.35 8.22 -4.17
C ALA A 338 -10.01 8.30 -5.57
N VAL A 339 -9.67 9.32 -6.35
CA VAL A 339 -10.12 9.51 -7.74
C VAL A 339 -8.93 9.80 -8.64
N GLY A 340 -9.07 9.55 -9.93
CA GLY A 340 -8.01 9.80 -10.92
C GLY A 340 -8.21 8.98 -12.19
N PRO A 341 -7.14 8.65 -12.93
CA PRO A 341 -7.26 7.84 -14.13
C PRO A 341 -7.60 6.37 -13.84
N ILE A 342 -8.17 5.69 -14.83
CA ILE A 342 -8.41 4.25 -14.78
C ILE A 342 -7.32 3.54 -15.59
N LEU A 343 -6.64 2.59 -14.95
CA LEU A 343 -5.54 1.83 -15.53
C LEU A 343 -5.94 0.36 -15.70
N LEU A 344 -5.67 -0.17 -16.89
CA LEU A 344 -5.65 -1.60 -17.17
C LEU A 344 -4.22 -2.12 -16.99
N LEU A 345 -4.07 -3.24 -16.29
CA LEU A 345 -2.78 -3.80 -15.89
C LEU A 345 -2.61 -5.21 -16.47
N ASP A 346 -1.51 -5.45 -17.18
CA ASP A 346 -1.08 -6.77 -17.67
C ASP A 346 0.18 -7.23 -16.92
N ILE A 347 0.01 -8.12 -15.94
CA ILE A 347 1.10 -8.59 -15.08
C ILE A 347 1.90 -9.76 -15.69
N ASN A 348 1.68 -10.09 -16.97
CA ASN A 348 2.65 -10.90 -17.73
C ASN A 348 3.94 -10.11 -18.04
N GLN A 349 3.90 -8.78 -17.88
CA GLN A 349 5.04 -7.90 -18.03
C GLN A 349 5.83 -7.79 -16.71
N PRO A 350 7.10 -7.34 -16.74
CA PRO A 350 7.91 -7.16 -15.53
C PRO A 350 7.28 -6.20 -14.52
N LEU A 351 7.07 -6.68 -13.28
CA LEU A 351 6.30 -5.98 -12.23
C LEU A 351 6.96 -4.71 -11.68
N ASN A 352 8.29 -4.61 -11.77
CA ASN A 352 9.08 -3.46 -11.33
C ASN A 352 9.28 -2.42 -12.44
N THR A 353 8.40 -2.39 -13.43
CA THR A 353 8.45 -1.47 -14.57
C THR A 353 7.05 -0.93 -14.87
N LEU A 354 6.95 0.13 -15.66
CA LEU A 354 5.66 0.68 -16.09
C LEU A 354 5.00 -0.11 -17.24
N LYS A 355 5.66 -1.15 -17.78
CA LYS A 355 5.16 -1.95 -18.92
C LYS A 355 3.79 -2.61 -18.68
N PRO A 356 3.41 -3.04 -17.46
CA PRO A 356 2.07 -3.54 -17.19
C PRO A 356 0.95 -2.52 -17.43
N ILE A 357 1.22 -1.21 -17.40
CA ILE A 357 0.18 -0.18 -17.39
C ILE A 357 -0.28 0.18 -18.80
N ARG A 358 -1.61 0.18 -19.00
CA ARG A 358 -2.31 0.86 -20.08
C ARG A 358 -3.41 1.76 -19.49
N SER A 359 -3.35 3.07 -19.73
CA SER A 359 -4.43 3.98 -19.31
C SER A 359 -5.67 3.81 -20.20
N LEU A 360 -6.84 3.66 -19.57
CA LEU A 360 -8.17 3.70 -20.21
C LEU A 360 -8.71 5.13 -20.30
N THR A 361 -8.10 6.05 -19.57
CA THR A 361 -8.41 7.48 -19.56
C THR A 361 -7.13 8.27 -19.88
N PRO A 362 -6.61 8.16 -21.12
CA PRO A 362 -5.25 8.61 -21.46
C PRO A 362 -5.06 10.13 -21.46
N ASP A 363 -6.14 10.90 -21.30
CA ASP A 363 -6.18 12.36 -21.17
C ASP A 363 -6.22 12.83 -19.70
N THR A 364 -6.20 11.91 -18.73
CA THR A 364 -6.12 12.21 -17.29
C THR A 364 -4.93 11.46 -16.69
N LEU A 365 -4.15 12.13 -15.85
CA LEU A 365 -2.98 11.56 -15.17
C LEU A 365 -2.93 11.93 -13.69
N ALA A 366 -2.36 11.01 -12.92
CA ALA A 366 -1.80 11.26 -11.60
C ALA A 366 -0.30 10.92 -11.66
N SER A 367 0.54 11.94 -11.95
CA SER A 367 2.01 11.79 -12.00
C SER A 367 2.69 12.93 -11.26
N SER A 368 3.48 12.58 -10.25
CA SER A 368 4.26 13.54 -9.47
C SER A 368 5.44 14.09 -10.26
N ASP A 369 6.01 13.29 -11.18
CA ASP A 369 7.10 13.71 -12.06
C ASP A 369 6.66 14.78 -13.07
N LEU A 370 5.47 14.63 -13.67
CA LEU A 370 4.92 15.65 -14.56
C LEU A 370 4.73 16.98 -13.82
N VAL A 371 4.20 16.94 -12.59
CA VAL A 371 4.04 18.13 -11.75
C VAL A 371 5.39 18.79 -11.47
N LYS A 372 6.42 17.98 -11.17
CA LYS A 372 7.79 18.47 -10.97
C LYS A 372 8.36 19.14 -12.21
N GLN A 373 8.15 18.56 -13.39
CA GLN A 373 8.62 19.16 -14.64
C GLN A 373 7.94 20.50 -14.95
N GLN A 374 6.65 20.62 -14.61
CA GLN A 374 5.89 21.84 -14.88
C GLN A 374 6.12 22.94 -13.84
N THR A 375 6.38 22.59 -12.57
CA THR A 375 6.40 23.54 -11.45
C THR A 375 7.77 23.71 -10.80
N GLY A 376 8.74 22.83 -11.10
CA GLY A 376 10.05 22.79 -10.45
C GLY A 376 10.06 22.10 -9.08
N ALA A 377 8.93 21.60 -8.59
CA ALA A 377 8.81 20.89 -7.31
C ALA A 377 7.85 19.70 -7.40
N TYR A 378 8.13 18.63 -6.64
CA TYR A 378 7.16 17.55 -6.49
C TYR A 378 5.85 18.06 -5.89
N GLY A 379 4.74 17.49 -6.33
CA GLY A 379 3.42 17.81 -5.81
C GLY A 379 2.37 16.80 -6.28
N GLU A 380 1.27 16.77 -5.55
CA GLU A 380 0.12 15.92 -5.85
C GLU A 380 -0.95 16.77 -6.52
N LYS A 381 -1.01 16.68 -7.84
CA LYS A 381 -1.99 17.40 -8.65
C LYS A 381 -2.36 16.56 -9.85
N PHE A 382 -3.66 16.44 -10.11
CA PHE A 382 -4.11 15.80 -11.34
C PHE A 382 -3.69 16.64 -12.55
N ALA A 383 -3.50 15.98 -13.68
CA ALA A 383 -3.20 16.64 -14.93
C ALA A 383 -4.10 16.13 -16.05
N HIS A 384 -4.46 17.03 -16.95
CA HIS A 384 -5.37 16.73 -18.04
C HIS A 384 -4.78 17.19 -19.38
N PHE A 385 -4.95 16.38 -20.41
CA PHE A 385 -4.51 16.72 -21.75
C PHE A 385 -5.56 17.62 -22.43
N LYS A 386 -5.26 18.91 -22.54
CA LYS A 386 -6.15 19.95 -23.08
C LYS A 386 -5.38 20.74 -24.15
N ASP A 387 -5.99 20.94 -25.31
CA ASP A 387 -5.42 21.74 -26.42
C ASP A 387 -3.97 21.36 -26.81
N GLY A 388 -3.67 20.06 -26.86
CA GLY A 388 -2.34 19.56 -27.26
C GLY A 388 -1.27 19.61 -26.17
N LYS A 389 -1.61 19.96 -24.93
CA LYS A 389 -0.67 20.05 -23.81
C LYS A 389 -1.25 19.48 -22.51
N TRP A 390 -0.37 19.03 -21.62
CA TRP A 390 -0.75 18.63 -20.27
C TRP A 390 -0.91 19.87 -19.37
N VAL A 391 -2.05 19.98 -18.69
CA VAL A 391 -2.36 21.06 -17.76
C VAL A 391 -2.64 20.45 -16.39
N ALA A 392 -1.82 20.80 -15.38
CA ALA A 392 -2.08 20.40 -14.01
C ALA A 392 -3.29 21.16 -13.45
N ASP A 393 -4.36 20.44 -13.14
CA ASP A 393 -5.68 20.98 -12.80
C ASP A 393 -6.44 19.94 -11.96
N ASN A 394 -7.06 20.36 -10.85
CA ASN A 394 -7.78 19.45 -9.94
C ASN A 394 -9.29 19.46 -10.22
N ILE A 395 -9.65 19.72 -11.47
CA ILE A 395 -10.98 19.74 -12.04
C ILE A 395 -11.09 18.54 -12.99
N GLY A 396 -12.28 17.93 -13.10
CA GLY A 396 -12.52 16.79 -13.99
C GLY A 396 -11.99 16.94 -15.43
N PRO A 397 -11.81 15.81 -16.16
CA PRO A 397 -12.42 14.51 -15.85
C PRO A 397 -11.64 13.64 -14.86
N LEU A 398 -12.30 13.19 -13.79
CA LEU A 398 -11.76 12.33 -12.74
C LEU A 398 -12.66 11.12 -12.51
N PHE A 399 -12.06 9.93 -12.39
CA PHE A 399 -12.76 8.66 -12.39
C PHE A 399 -12.46 7.84 -11.12
N SER A 400 -13.35 6.92 -10.76
CA SER A 400 -13.03 5.86 -9.78
C SER A 400 -13.95 4.64 -9.92
N GLU A 401 -13.73 3.63 -9.06
CA GLU A 401 -14.54 2.40 -8.97
C GLU A 401 -14.74 1.64 -10.29
N PRO A 402 -13.67 1.29 -11.03
CA PRO A 402 -13.85 0.54 -12.27
C PRO A 402 -14.45 -0.84 -11.99
N TYR A 403 -15.55 -1.15 -12.67
CA TYR A 403 -16.15 -2.47 -12.71
C TYR A 403 -16.02 -3.06 -14.12
N PRO A 404 -15.19 -4.11 -14.32
CA PRO A 404 -15.04 -4.73 -15.64
C PRO A 404 -16.30 -5.51 -16.03
N LEU A 405 -16.79 -5.26 -17.24
CA LEU A 405 -17.92 -5.98 -17.81
C LEU A 405 -17.45 -7.23 -18.56
N ALA A 406 -18.20 -8.31 -18.43
CA ALA A 406 -18.02 -9.56 -19.16
C ALA A 406 -19.34 -10.33 -19.18
N ASP A 407 -19.55 -11.16 -20.21
CA ASP A 407 -20.60 -12.16 -20.18
C ASP A 407 -20.34 -13.14 -19.02
N PRO A 408 -21.31 -13.38 -18.11
CA PRO A 408 -21.07 -14.16 -16.90
C PRO A 408 -20.74 -15.63 -17.17
N GLU A 409 -21.12 -16.17 -18.32
CA GLU A 409 -20.91 -17.58 -18.68
C GLU A 409 -19.65 -17.75 -19.53
N ALA A 410 -19.56 -17.02 -20.65
CA ALA A 410 -18.51 -17.16 -21.65
C ALA A 410 -17.30 -16.23 -21.40
N ASN A 411 -17.41 -15.25 -20.50
CA ASN A 411 -16.46 -14.11 -20.36
C ASN A 411 -16.26 -13.32 -21.66
N ALA A 412 -17.19 -13.41 -22.61
CA ALA A 412 -17.16 -12.61 -23.84
C ALA A 412 -17.14 -11.11 -23.49
N GLY A 413 -16.35 -10.33 -24.22
CA GLY A 413 -16.19 -8.89 -23.97
C GLY A 413 -15.31 -8.51 -22.77
N ALA A 414 -14.78 -9.49 -22.00
CA ALA A 414 -13.97 -9.21 -20.82
C ALA A 414 -12.74 -8.32 -21.13
N GLY A 415 -12.54 -7.30 -20.29
CA GLY A 415 -11.42 -6.37 -20.41
C GLY A 415 -11.56 -5.33 -21.52
N LYS A 416 -12.77 -5.17 -22.08
CA LYS A 416 -13.05 -4.20 -23.15
C LYS A 416 -13.93 -3.04 -22.69
N PHE A 417 -14.93 -3.32 -21.85
CA PHE A 417 -15.89 -2.33 -21.35
C PHE A 417 -15.91 -2.30 -19.83
N PHE A 418 -16.10 -1.12 -19.25
CA PHE A 418 -16.04 -0.90 -17.81
C PHE A 418 -17.12 0.08 -17.39
N LEU A 419 -17.76 -0.17 -16.25
CA LEU A 419 -18.53 0.87 -15.55
C LEU A 419 -17.61 1.61 -14.61
N VAL A 420 -17.79 2.92 -14.49
CA VAL A 420 -17.04 3.80 -13.59
C VAL A 420 -17.97 4.86 -13.04
N ASN A 421 -17.58 5.54 -11.96
CA ASN A 421 -18.10 6.87 -11.70
C ASN A 421 -17.13 7.94 -12.23
N CYS A 422 -17.66 9.06 -12.71
CA CYS A 422 -16.88 10.15 -13.28
C CYS A 422 -17.46 11.51 -12.90
N ASN A 423 -16.57 12.40 -12.44
CA ASN A 423 -16.78 13.84 -12.39
C ASN A 423 -16.15 14.43 -13.67
N PRO A 424 -16.95 14.94 -14.62
CA PRO A 424 -16.45 15.34 -15.93
C PRO A 424 -15.71 16.68 -15.92
N ASP A 425 -16.08 17.62 -15.05
CA ASP A 425 -15.72 19.04 -15.23
C ASP A 425 -15.74 19.91 -13.96
N GLN A 426 -16.00 19.35 -12.78
CA GLN A 426 -16.02 20.08 -11.51
C GLN A 426 -14.74 19.84 -10.70
N PRO A 427 -14.42 20.68 -9.70
CA PRO A 427 -13.37 20.38 -8.73
C PRO A 427 -13.55 18.98 -8.11
N TRP A 428 -12.44 18.28 -7.86
CA TRP A 428 -12.44 16.88 -7.38
C TRP A 428 -13.39 16.62 -6.19
N GLY A 429 -13.53 17.58 -5.27
CA GLY A 429 -14.33 17.48 -4.05
C GLY A 429 -15.77 17.99 -4.19
N HIS A 430 -16.23 18.33 -5.41
CA HIS A 430 -17.57 18.83 -5.63
C HIS A 430 -18.62 17.79 -5.20
N ALA A 431 -19.58 18.21 -4.38
CA ALA A 431 -20.42 17.31 -3.59
C ALA A 431 -21.36 16.40 -4.41
N SER A 432 -21.73 16.81 -5.62
CA SER A 432 -22.65 16.09 -6.50
C SER A 432 -22.12 15.82 -7.92
N ALA A 433 -20.83 16.03 -8.18
CA ALA A 433 -20.32 16.01 -9.56
C ALA A 433 -20.18 14.61 -10.19
N TYR A 434 -20.03 13.56 -9.39
CA TYR A 434 -19.82 12.21 -9.92
C TYR A 434 -21.12 11.54 -10.36
N GLY A 435 -21.18 11.11 -11.63
CA GLY A 435 -22.26 10.28 -12.18
C GLY A 435 -21.76 8.89 -12.58
N LEU A 436 -22.66 8.03 -13.07
CA LEU A 436 -22.38 6.68 -13.59
C LEU A 436 -22.07 6.73 -15.08
N TRP A 437 -20.98 6.08 -15.50
CA TRP A 437 -20.50 6.10 -16.88
C TRP A 437 -20.06 4.71 -17.34
N LEU A 438 -20.10 4.50 -18.65
CA LEU A 438 -19.41 3.41 -19.34
C LEU A 438 -18.18 3.98 -20.05
N ILE A 439 -17.03 3.32 -19.89
CA ILE A 439 -15.81 3.58 -20.65
C ILE A 439 -15.33 2.30 -21.33
N ASP A 440 -14.51 2.43 -22.36
CA ASP A 440 -13.92 1.28 -23.04
C ASP A 440 -12.46 1.49 -23.44
N VAL A 441 -11.83 0.41 -23.92
CA VAL A 441 -10.44 0.42 -24.39
C VAL A 441 -10.25 1.13 -25.75
N PHE A 442 -11.33 1.55 -26.40
CA PHE A 442 -11.36 2.16 -27.73
C PHE A 442 -11.45 3.68 -27.68
N GLY A 443 -11.71 4.25 -26.50
CA GLY A 443 -11.79 5.69 -26.24
C GLY A 443 -13.20 6.24 -26.09
N ASN A 444 -14.26 5.40 -26.09
CA ASN A 444 -15.61 5.89 -25.84
C ASN A 444 -15.83 6.16 -24.34
N ARG A 445 -16.64 7.18 -24.04
CA ARG A 445 -17.11 7.53 -22.70
C ARG A 445 -18.58 7.92 -22.79
N VAL A 446 -19.43 7.20 -22.09
CA VAL A 446 -20.88 7.33 -22.22
C VAL A 446 -21.49 7.53 -20.85
N GLN A 447 -22.11 8.69 -20.62
CA GLN A 447 -22.84 8.94 -19.38
C GLN A 447 -24.09 8.05 -19.35
N ILE A 448 -24.27 7.31 -18.27
CA ILE A 448 -25.43 6.44 -18.06
C ILE A 448 -26.50 7.17 -17.25
N TYR A 449 -26.09 7.75 -16.13
CA TYR A 449 -26.98 8.41 -15.17
C TYR A 449 -26.20 9.40 -14.31
N SER A 450 -26.81 10.52 -13.96
CA SER A 450 -26.33 11.44 -12.92
C SER A 450 -27.49 12.01 -12.14
N ASP A 451 -27.19 12.53 -10.96
CA ASP A 451 -28.12 13.27 -10.14
C ASP A 451 -27.49 14.61 -9.78
N PRO A 452 -28.09 15.76 -10.17
CA PRO A 452 -27.49 17.07 -9.92
C PRO A 452 -27.39 17.41 -8.42
N GLN A 453 -28.16 16.74 -7.56
CA GLN A 453 -28.21 17.01 -6.13
C GLN A 453 -27.20 16.19 -5.31
N ILE A 454 -26.76 15.04 -5.81
CA ILE A 454 -25.89 14.12 -5.07
C ILE A 454 -25.09 13.20 -6.01
N SER A 455 -23.86 12.86 -5.64
CA SER A 455 -23.02 12.00 -6.46
C SER A 455 -23.46 10.54 -6.43
N CYS A 456 -23.26 9.86 -7.55
CA CYS A 456 -23.56 8.44 -7.78
C CYS A 456 -22.25 7.66 -7.93
N TRP A 457 -22.10 6.58 -7.17
CA TRP A 457 -20.84 5.86 -6.97
C TRP A 457 -20.97 4.37 -7.21
N GLN A 458 -19.86 3.76 -7.61
CA GLN A 458 -19.68 2.31 -7.67
C GLN A 458 -20.80 1.57 -8.45
N PRO A 459 -21.01 1.87 -9.73
CA PRO A 459 -22.00 1.15 -10.55
C PRO A 459 -21.61 -0.32 -10.74
N MET A 460 -22.56 -1.24 -10.51
CA MET A 460 -22.41 -2.67 -10.76
C MET A 460 -23.63 -3.23 -11.49
N PRO A 461 -23.48 -4.12 -12.48
CA PRO A 461 -24.63 -4.83 -13.06
C PRO A 461 -25.37 -5.65 -12.00
N LEU A 462 -26.70 -5.51 -11.93
CA LEU A 462 -27.56 -6.31 -11.07
C LEU A 462 -27.88 -7.64 -11.76
N GLN A 463 -26.93 -8.57 -11.69
CA GLN A 463 -27.05 -9.91 -12.23
C GLN A 463 -26.18 -10.91 -11.47
N ALA A 464 -26.44 -12.20 -11.67
CA ALA A 464 -25.53 -13.24 -11.21
C ALA A 464 -24.20 -13.15 -11.97
N ARG A 465 -23.12 -13.54 -11.29
CA ARG A 465 -21.76 -13.58 -11.82
C ARG A 465 -21.10 -14.90 -11.43
N LYS A 466 -20.13 -15.35 -12.23
CA LYS A 466 -19.39 -16.57 -11.95
C LYS A 466 -18.73 -16.49 -10.56
N THR A 467 -19.00 -17.49 -9.73
CA THR A 467 -18.34 -17.63 -8.42
C THR A 467 -16.92 -18.16 -8.63
N PRO A 468 -15.86 -17.46 -8.17
CA PRO A 468 -14.50 -17.99 -8.20
C PRO A 468 -14.38 -19.29 -7.39
N PRO A 469 -13.29 -20.05 -7.54
CA PRO A 469 -13.06 -21.24 -6.73
C PRO A 469 -12.99 -20.92 -5.23
N VAL A 470 -13.60 -21.78 -4.41
CA VAL A 470 -13.36 -21.77 -2.96
C VAL A 470 -11.98 -22.34 -2.69
N LEU A 471 -11.09 -21.53 -2.13
CA LEU A 471 -9.78 -21.98 -1.71
C LEU A 471 -9.89 -22.68 -0.34
N PRO A 472 -9.46 -23.95 -0.20
CA PRO A 472 -9.47 -24.61 1.10
C PRO A 472 -8.53 -23.86 2.06
N PRO A 473 -8.86 -23.77 3.36
CA PRO A 473 -7.93 -23.22 4.34
C PRO A 473 -6.58 -23.94 4.29
N TYR A 474 -5.50 -23.20 4.51
CA TYR A 474 -4.18 -23.77 4.67
C TYR A 474 -4.18 -24.74 5.85
N VAL A 475 -3.69 -25.96 5.60
CA VAL A 475 -3.52 -26.98 6.64
C VAL A 475 -2.05 -26.98 7.03
N ALA A 476 -1.78 -26.61 8.28
CA ALA A 476 -0.44 -26.69 8.84
C ALA A 476 0.09 -28.12 8.77
N GLN A 477 1.38 -28.27 8.44
CA GLN A 477 2.01 -29.59 8.33
C GLN A 477 2.18 -30.26 9.71
N SER A 478 2.19 -29.47 10.78
CA SER A 478 2.19 -29.94 12.16
C SER A 478 0.83 -29.68 12.81
N SER A 479 0.38 -30.63 13.65
CA SER A 479 -0.80 -30.48 14.49
C SER A 479 -0.52 -29.69 15.78
N GLU A 480 0.74 -29.39 16.09
CA GLU A 480 1.10 -28.58 17.26
C GLU A 480 0.85 -27.10 17.00
N ALA A 481 0.17 -26.43 17.93
CA ALA A 481 -0.02 -24.98 17.87
C ALA A 481 1.34 -24.28 17.96
N THR A 482 1.61 -23.38 17.03
CA THR A 482 2.85 -22.59 16.95
C THR A 482 2.53 -21.11 16.75
N GLU A 483 3.39 -20.23 17.26
CA GLU A 483 3.34 -18.78 17.02
C GLU A 483 4.18 -18.37 15.80
N ASP A 484 4.91 -19.32 15.21
CA ASP A 484 5.84 -19.10 14.12
C ASP A 484 5.30 -19.63 12.78
N ALA A 485 5.93 -19.18 11.69
CA ALA A 485 5.83 -19.72 10.35
C ALA A 485 7.19 -20.27 9.89
N THR A 486 7.17 -21.19 8.93
CA THR A 486 8.38 -21.78 8.33
C THR A 486 8.65 -21.16 6.95
N VAL A 487 9.91 -20.80 6.71
CA VAL A 487 10.40 -20.21 5.47
C VAL A 487 11.43 -21.13 4.83
N VAL A 488 11.27 -21.37 3.52
CA VAL A 488 12.24 -22.09 2.69
C VAL A 488 12.71 -21.19 1.54
N LEU A 489 13.91 -20.66 1.66
CA LEU A 489 14.59 -19.97 0.57
C LEU A 489 15.37 -20.99 -0.26
N ARG A 490 15.09 -21.07 -1.56
CA ARG A 490 15.77 -22.03 -2.43
C ARG A 490 17.18 -21.61 -2.85
N ASP A 491 17.34 -20.40 -3.39
CA ASP A 491 18.64 -19.87 -3.80
C ASP A 491 18.63 -18.34 -3.68
N VAL A 492 19.29 -17.83 -2.64
CA VAL A 492 19.42 -16.38 -2.37
C VAL A 492 19.94 -15.58 -3.56
N TYR A 493 20.72 -16.19 -4.45
CA TYR A 493 21.34 -15.51 -5.58
C TYR A 493 20.39 -15.31 -6.77
N ARG A 494 19.20 -15.93 -6.74
CA ARG A 494 18.15 -15.67 -7.75
C ARG A 494 17.55 -14.29 -7.50
N GLY A 495 17.77 -13.36 -8.43
CA GLY A 495 17.35 -11.95 -8.30
C GLY A 495 18.44 -11.01 -7.78
N LEU A 496 19.60 -11.55 -7.36
CA LEU A 496 20.78 -10.74 -7.02
C LEU A 496 21.80 -10.72 -8.17
N PRO A 497 22.65 -9.68 -8.27
CA PRO A 497 23.71 -9.62 -9.29
C PRO A 497 24.75 -10.74 -9.11
N ASP A 498 25.25 -11.32 -10.20
CA ASP A 498 26.25 -12.41 -10.15
C ASP A 498 27.50 -12.06 -9.34
N ALA A 499 27.88 -10.77 -9.29
CA ALA A 499 29.04 -10.28 -8.54
C ALA A 499 28.98 -10.53 -7.02
N VAL A 500 27.80 -10.87 -6.46
CA VAL A 500 27.65 -11.22 -5.04
C VAL A 500 27.62 -12.72 -4.77
N ARG A 501 27.65 -13.58 -5.81
CA ARG A 501 27.64 -15.03 -5.66
C ARG A 501 28.81 -15.51 -4.80
N GLY A 502 28.51 -16.41 -3.85
CA GLY A 502 29.47 -16.96 -2.88
C GLY A 502 29.77 -16.06 -1.68
N LYS A 503 29.35 -14.79 -1.71
CA LYS A 503 29.62 -13.81 -0.63
C LYS A 503 28.54 -13.78 0.45
N VAL A 504 27.35 -14.31 0.18
CA VAL A 504 26.26 -14.37 1.18
C VAL A 504 26.54 -15.50 2.16
N LYS A 505 26.48 -15.19 3.46
CA LYS A 505 26.69 -16.14 4.56
C LYS A 505 25.52 -16.24 5.52
N TYR A 506 24.76 -15.16 5.66
CA TYR A 506 23.62 -15.13 6.58
C TYR A 506 22.42 -14.38 5.97
N LEU A 507 21.22 -14.68 6.48
CA LEU A 507 20.05 -13.80 6.36
C LEU A 507 19.75 -13.21 7.72
N ARG A 508 19.62 -11.89 7.83
CA ARG A 508 19.06 -11.20 8.99
C ARG A 508 17.56 -11.16 8.88
N VAL A 509 16.87 -11.46 9.97
CA VAL A 509 15.41 -11.37 10.10
C VAL A 509 15.07 -10.11 10.89
N LEU A 510 14.39 -9.17 10.25
CA LEU A 510 13.94 -7.91 10.84
C LEU A 510 12.42 -7.80 10.80
N GLU A 511 11.86 -7.01 11.71
CA GLU A 511 10.43 -6.70 11.77
C GLU A 511 10.20 -5.19 11.76
N GLN A 512 9.23 -4.73 10.97
CA GLN A 512 8.65 -3.39 11.08
C GLN A 512 7.47 -3.42 12.05
N VAL A 513 7.58 -2.74 13.19
CA VAL A 513 6.51 -2.73 14.19
C VAL A 513 5.51 -1.61 13.92
N ALA A 514 4.22 -1.95 13.89
CA ALA A 514 3.14 -0.97 13.80
C ALA A 514 3.05 -0.10 15.06
N ARG A 515 2.67 1.18 14.93
CA ARG A 515 2.46 2.05 16.10
C ARG A 515 1.06 1.80 16.71
N PRO A 516 0.96 1.28 17.93
CA PRO A 516 -0.34 1.10 18.59
C PRO A 516 -0.89 2.46 19.06
N TRP A 517 -2.21 2.59 19.18
CA TRP A 517 -2.82 3.79 19.75
C TRP A 517 -2.39 4.05 21.20
N THR A 518 -2.01 3.01 21.96
CA THR A 518 -1.46 3.15 23.32
C THR A 518 -0.18 3.97 23.38
N ALA A 519 0.55 4.08 22.26
CA ALA A 519 1.75 4.91 22.12
C ALA A 519 1.44 6.36 21.70
N HIS A 520 0.19 6.79 21.81
CA HIS A 520 -0.20 8.18 21.62
C HIS A 520 0.46 9.10 22.66
N ARG A 521 0.87 10.28 22.22
CA ARG A 521 1.54 11.33 23.00
C ARG A 521 0.67 12.56 23.12
N PHE A 522 0.56 13.05 24.36
CA PHE A 522 -0.25 14.19 24.73
C PHE A 522 0.51 15.53 24.69
N TRP A 523 1.83 15.47 24.57
CA TRP A 523 2.71 16.64 24.63
C TRP A 523 2.95 17.18 23.21
N PRO A 524 2.49 18.41 22.88
CA PRO A 524 2.51 18.91 21.51
C PRO A 524 3.93 19.09 20.94
N ASP A 525 4.93 19.29 21.80
CA ASP A 525 6.32 19.52 21.44
C ASP A 525 7.22 18.28 21.59
N ASP A 526 6.63 17.09 21.72
CA ASP A 526 7.34 15.81 21.80
C ASP A 526 7.22 14.97 20.52
N SER A 527 7.12 15.66 19.39
CA SER A 527 7.00 15.11 18.05
C SER A 527 7.96 15.84 17.11
N TRP A 528 8.49 15.17 16.08
CA TRP A 528 9.53 15.74 15.23
C TRP A 528 9.58 15.12 13.85
N GLY A 529 9.84 15.94 12.82
CA GLY A 529 10.07 15.47 11.46
C GLY A 529 8.91 14.66 10.91
N GLY A 530 7.67 15.08 11.20
CA GLY A 530 6.46 14.39 10.77
C GLY A 530 6.15 13.07 11.50
N GLN A 531 6.96 12.70 12.50
CA GLN A 531 6.78 11.52 13.33
C GLN A 531 6.04 11.90 14.60
N HIS A 532 4.94 11.20 14.90
CA HIS A 532 4.26 11.38 16.18
C HIS A 532 5.15 10.94 17.35
N SER A 533 5.78 9.78 17.22
CA SER A 533 6.82 9.31 18.14
C SER A 533 8.15 9.32 17.40
N PRO A 534 9.07 10.26 17.69
CA PRO A 534 10.36 10.30 17.02
C PRO A 534 11.11 8.97 17.17
N VAL A 535 11.52 8.39 16.05
CA VAL A 535 12.30 7.14 15.96
C VAL A 535 13.72 7.42 15.48
N SER A 536 13.87 8.26 14.46
CA SER A 536 15.16 8.57 13.83
C SER A 536 15.24 10.03 13.37
N MET A 537 16.46 10.48 13.04
CA MET A 537 16.72 11.74 12.33
C MET A 537 16.94 11.46 10.85
N TYR A 538 16.06 11.97 9.98
CA TYR A 538 16.15 11.87 8.51
C TYR A 538 16.07 10.47 7.87
N ALA A 539 15.96 9.39 8.64
CA ALA A 539 15.92 8.04 8.08
C ALA A 539 14.46 7.52 8.02
N HIS A 540 14.22 6.32 8.55
CA HIS A 540 12.91 5.68 8.63
C HIS A 540 12.11 6.08 9.86
N ILE A 541 10.79 5.92 9.80
CA ILE A 541 9.85 6.45 10.82
C ILE A 541 9.15 5.38 11.67
N PHE A 542 9.73 4.19 11.77
CA PHE A 542 9.13 3.05 12.49
C PHE A 542 10.14 2.26 13.32
N VAL A 543 9.67 1.61 14.38
CA VAL A 543 10.53 0.76 15.22
C VAL A 543 10.89 -0.54 14.50
N LYS A 544 12.17 -0.93 14.57
CA LYS A 544 12.69 -2.20 14.06
C LYS A 544 13.07 -3.16 15.19
N VAL A 545 12.62 -4.41 15.08
CA VAL A 545 13.05 -5.53 15.93
C VAL A 545 13.95 -6.46 15.12
N HIS A 546 15.11 -6.80 15.67
CA HIS A 546 16.02 -7.80 15.14
C HIS A 546 15.75 -9.15 15.78
N HIS A 547 15.28 -10.12 14.99
CA HIS A 547 14.97 -11.46 15.46
C HIS A 547 16.16 -12.40 15.47
N GLY A 548 17.23 -12.06 14.74
CA GLY A 548 18.44 -12.85 14.63
C GLY A 548 18.87 -13.07 13.19
N VAL A 549 19.87 -13.92 13.03
CA VAL A 549 20.42 -14.33 11.75
C VAL A 549 20.29 -15.84 11.55
N VAL A 550 20.15 -16.27 10.30
CA VAL A 550 20.17 -17.67 9.90
C VAL A 550 21.30 -17.90 8.90
N PRO A 551 22.08 -18.99 9.01
CA PRO A 551 23.11 -19.31 8.04
C PRO A 551 22.49 -19.63 6.67
N VAL A 552 23.18 -19.23 5.62
CA VAL A 552 22.87 -19.59 4.23
C VAL A 552 23.86 -20.66 3.79
N HIS A 553 23.34 -21.76 3.24
CA HIS A 553 24.17 -22.85 2.74
C HIS A 553 24.92 -22.47 1.46
N ASP A 554 25.93 -23.26 1.09
CA ASP A 554 26.78 -23.00 -0.09
C ASP A 554 26.01 -22.97 -1.42
N ASP A 555 24.87 -23.66 -1.50
CA ASP A 555 23.97 -23.63 -2.66
C ASP A 555 23.03 -22.41 -2.67
N GLY A 556 23.12 -21.53 -1.67
CA GLY A 556 22.30 -20.34 -1.51
C GLY A 556 20.98 -20.59 -0.76
N SER A 557 20.72 -21.80 -0.28
CA SER A 557 19.45 -22.15 0.37
C SER A 557 19.44 -21.86 1.88
N ALA A 558 18.24 -21.66 2.44
CA ALA A 558 18.01 -21.53 3.88
C ALA A 558 16.62 -22.10 4.27
N HIS A 559 16.52 -22.67 5.48
CA HIS A 559 15.30 -23.28 6.02
C HIS A 559 15.15 -22.93 7.51
N PHE A 560 14.19 -22.07 7.85
CA PHE A 560 14.11 -21.46 9.16
C PHE A 560 12.70 -21.01 9.56
N THR A 561 12.48 -20.70 10.84
CA THR A 561 11.23 -20.11 11.33
C THR A 561 11.31 -18.59 11.44
N VAL A 562 10.15 -17.95 11.35
CA VAL A 562 9.96 -16.52 11.60
C VAL A 562 8.70 -16.31 12.44
N PRO A 563 8.61 -15.22 13.23
CA PRO A 563 7.39 -14.91 13.95
C PRO A 563 6.22 -14.73 12.98
N ALA A 564 5.10 -15.40 13.25
CA ALA A 564 3.88 -15.16 12.53
C ALA A 564 3.19 -13.87 13.01
N ASN A 565 2.23 -13.39 12.22
CA ASN A 565 1.46 -12.17 12.50
C ASN A 565 2.31 -10.89 12.64
N ALA A 566 3.54 -10.91 12.13
CA ALA A 566 4.49 -9.79 12.14
C ALA A 566 4.84 -9.35 10.70
N ASN A 567 5.35 -8.13 10.55
CA ASN A 567 5.82 -7.57 9.28
C ASN A 567 7.30 -7.89 9.10
N ILE A 568 7.60 -9.10 8.62
CA ILE A 568 8.97 -9.62 8.54
C ILE A 568 9.62 -9.23 7.21
N PHE A 569 10.86 -8.76 7.27
CA PHE A 569 11.70 -8.51 6.09
C PHE A 569 13.12 -8.99 6.32
N PHE A 570 13.89 -9.13 5.25
CA PHE A 570 15.18 -9.81 5.26
C PHE A 570 16.32 -8.93 4.76
N GLN A 571 17.52 -9.16 5.29
CA GLN A 571 18.77 -8.65 4.73
C GLN A 571 19.72 -9.80 4.46
N VAL A 572 20.31 -9.86 3.28
CA VAL A 572 21.36 -10.84 2.97
C VAL A 572 22.70 -10.25 3.41
N LEU A 573 23.47 -11.02 4.19
CA LEU A 573 24.69 -10.54 4.85
C LEU A 573 25.93 -11.29 4.36
N ASP A 574 27.08 -10.63 4.40
CA ASP A 574 28.39 -11.25 4.20
C ASP A 574 28.98 -11.89 5.48
N GLU A 575 30.22 -12.36 5.39
CA GLU A 575 30.96 -13.00 6.50
C GLU A 575 31.21 -12.10 7.72
N ASN A 576 31.12 -10.78 7.53
CA ASN A 576 31.29 -9.76 8.56
C ASN A 576 29.95 -9.25 9.10
N PHE A 577 28.85 -9.92 8.75
CA PHE A 577 27.48 -9.52 9.10
C PHE A 577 27.07 -8.16 8.51
N MET A 578 27.73 -7.72 7.43
CA MET A 578 27.38 -6.48 6.74
C MET A 578 26.37 -6.78 5.63
N GLU A 579 25.35 -5.94 5.53
CA GLU A 579 24.31 -6.05 4.51
C GLU A 579 24.84 -5.91 3.08
N ILE A 580 24.57 -6.92 2.25
CA ILE A 580 24.76 -6.85 0.79
C ILE A 580 23.51 -6.29 0.10
N GLN A 581 22.32 -6.74 0.51
CA GLN A 581 21.04 -6.31 -0.05
C GLN A 581 19.94 -6.50 0.99
N ARG A 582 18.96 -5.59 1.02
CA ARG A 582 17.73 -5.72 1.81
C ARG A 582 16.50 -5.91 0.96
N MET A 583 15.52 -6.61 1.52
CA MET A 583 14.13 -6.57 1.07
C MET A 583 13.50 -5.25 1.53
N ARG A 584 12.92 -4.49 0.60
CA ARG A 584 12.27 -3.18 0.85
C ARG A 584 10.74 -3.28 0.84
N SER A 585 10.25 -4.35 1.44
CA SER A 585 8.85 -4.62 1.72
C SER A 585 8.80 -5.65 2.85
N PHE A 586 7.63 -5.90 3.43
CA PHE A 586 7.44 -6.97 4.41
C PHE A 586 6.58 -8.13 3.91
N VAL A 587 6.79 -9.29 4.51
CA VAL A 587 5.95 -10.48 4.38
C VAL A 587 5.17 -10.67 5.67
N ASN A 588 3.87 -10.91 5.54
CA ASN A 588 3.05 -11.41 6.65
C ASN A 588 2.85 -12.91 6.49
N TYR A 589 3.23 -13.64 7.53
CA TYR A 589 2.99 -15.05 7.66
C TYR A 589 1.87 -15.32 8.66
N THR A 590 1.07 -16.34 8.40
CA THR A 590 0.13 -16.89 9.38
C THR A 590 0.81 -17.96 10.23
N ALA A 591 0.38 -18.12 11.47
CA ALA A 591 0.87 -19.17 12.36
C ALA A 591 0.75 -20.56 11.69
N GLY A 592 1.85 -21.34 11.72
CA GLY A 592 1.94 -22.66 11.11
C GLY A 592 2.09 -22.66 9.58
N GLU A 593 2.07 -21.50 8.92
CA GLU A 593 2.29 -21.39 7.48
C GLU A 593 3.70 -21.84 7.10
N THR A 594 3.82 -22.65 6.05
CA THR A 594 5.10 -22.90 5.38
C THR A 594 5.09 -22.22 4.02
N ARG A 595 6.02 -21.29 3.79
CA ARG A 595 6.16 -20.55 2.54
C ARG A 595 7.55 -20.73 1.96
N SER A 596 7.62 -20.92 0.65
CA SER A 596 8.89 -20.99 -0.08
C SER A 596 9.04 -19.81 -1.04
N CYS A 597 10.24 -19.23 -1.08
CA CYS A 597 10.66 -18.28 -2.10
C CYS A 597 11.76 -18.93 -2.98
N ILE A 598 11.76 -18.58 -4.27
CA ILE A 598 12.76 -19.09 -5.21
C ILE A 598 14.07 -18.33 -4.99
N GLY A 599 13.98 -17.02 -4.77
CA GLY A 599 15.11 -16.13 -4.63
C GLY A 599 14.85 -14.90 -3.79
N CYS A 600 15.76 -13.93 -3.88
CA CYS A 600 15.57 -12.60 -3.35
C CYS A 600 15.13 -11.69 -4.49
N HIS A 601 13.83 -11.36 -4.53
CA HIS A 601 13.25 -10.39 -5.46
C HIS A 601 13.17 -10.88 -6.92
N GLU A 602 13.01 -12.19 -7.09
CA GLU A 602 12.89 -12.84 -8.39
C GLU A 602 11.58 -12.49 -9.12
N GLY A 603 11.62 -12.57 -10.46
CA GLY A 603 10.41 -12.47 -11.27
C GLY A 603 9.44 -13.61 -10.93
N ARG A 604 8.18 -13.28 -10.65
CA ARG A 604 7.19 -14.25 -10.14
C ARG A 604 6.68 -15.25 -11.17
N SER A 605 6.93 -14.98 -12.45
CA SER A 605 6.73 -15.94 -13.55
C SER A 605 7.85 -16.96 -13.67
N LEU A 606 8.93 -16.82 -12.89
CA LEU A 606 10.03 -17.78 -12.90
C LEU A 606 9.59 -19.07 -12.22
N ALA A 607 9.72 -20.18 -12.94
CA ALA A 607 9.63 -21.49 -12.33
C ALA A 607 10.85 -21.71 -11.41
N PRO A 608 10.70 -22.48 -10.31
CA PRO A 608 11.85 -22.94 -9.55
C PRO A 608 12.86 -23.64 -10.49
N PRO A 609 14.17 -23.47 -10.28
CA PRO A 609 15.17 -24.20 -11.05
C PRO A 609 14.89 -25.70 -11.02
N ALA A 610 15.12 -26.40 -12.13
CA ALA A 610 14.96 -27.86 -12.24
C ALA A 610 15.98 -28.67 -11.39
N SER A 611 16.75 -28.01 -10.53
CA SER A 611 17.80 -28.61 -9.73
C SER A 611 17.26 -29.46 -8.56
N ASN A 612 18.15 -30.26 -7.98
CA ASN A 612 17.94 -31.06 -6.78
C ASN A 612 17.30 -30.25 -5.63
N SER A 613 16.64 -30.97 -4.70
CA SER A 613 16.13 -30.41 -3.44
C SER A 613 17.17 -29.50 -2.76
N PRO A 614 16.79 -28.28 -2.32
CA PRO A 614 17.69 -27.36 -1.62
C PRO A 614 18.44 -28.05 -0.48
N LEU A 615 19.73 -27.76 -0.32
CA LEU A 615 20.58 -28.33 0.72
C LEU A 615 20.00 -28.08 2.12
N ALA A 616 19.41 -26.90 2.35
CA ALA A 616 18.76 -26.53 3.59
C ALA A 616 17.67 -27.52 4.06
N LEU A 617 16.96 -28.19 3.13
CA LEU A 617 15.93 -29.16 3.48
C LEU A 617 16.49 -30.50 3.98
N ARG A 618 17.81 -30.71 3.89
CA ARG A 618 18.49 -31.86 4.50
C ARG A 618 18.79 -31.66 5.98
N PHE A 619 18.56 -30.46 6.50
CA PHE A 619 18.82 -30.07 7.87
C PHE A 619 17.50 -29.71 8.60
N PRO A 620 17.47 -29.81 9.94
CA PRO A 620 16.34 -29.33 10.73
C PRO A 620 16.05 -27.85 10.48
N VAL A 621 14.79 -27.46 10.63
CA VAL A 621 14.39 -26.05 10.59
C VAL A 621 15.13 -25.26 11.68
N LEU A 622 15.76 -24.16 11.29
CA LEU A 622 16.52 -23.30 12.21
C LEU A 622 15.64 -22.20 12.81
N ARG A 623 15.92 -21.79 14.04
CA ARG A 623 15.43 -20.51 14.57
C ARG A 623 16.51 -19.44 14.35
N PRO A 624 16.14 -18.18 14.06
CA PRO A 624 17.10 -17.09 13.99
C PRO A 624 17.92 -16.99 15.28
N GLY A 625 19.25 -17.03 15.14
CA GLY A 625 20.20 -17.03 16.24
C GLY A 625 20.89 -15.68 16.44
N PRO A 626 21.63 -15.50 17.55
CA PRO A 626 22.33 -14.25 17.82
C PRO A 626 23.53 -14.04 16.88
N GLN A 627 23.83 -12.77 16.61
CA GLN A 627 25.12 -12.34 16.06
C GLN A 627 26.14 -12.18 17.21
N PRO A 628 27.46 -12.12 16.93
CA PRO A 628 28.48 -11.91 17.97
C PRO A 628 28.17 -10.68 18.86
N GLY A 629 28.13 -10.89 20.18
CA GLY A 629 27.92 -9.82 21.16
C GLY A 629 26.48 -9.32 21.30
N GLU A 630 25.50 -10.04 20.75
CA GLU A 630 24.08 -9.71 20.81
C GLU A 630 23.22 -10.82 21.43
N ALA A 631 22.10 -10.43 22.04
CA ALA A 631 20.99 -11.32 22.37
C ALA A 631 19.81 -10.99 21.46
N VAL A 632 19.07 -12.00 20.99
CA VAL A 632 17.93 -11.84 20.08
C VAL A 632 16.74 -12.68 20.56
N PRO A 633 15.50 -12.26 20.28
CA PRO A 633 15.10 -11.03 19.59
C PRO A 633 15.32 -9.77 20.45
N ARG A 634 15.64 -8.63 19.81
CA ARG A 634 15.84 -7.34 20.48
C ARG A 634 15.44 -6.14 19.62
N PRO A 635 15.04 -5.00 20.21
CA PRO A 635 15.00 -3.74 19.49
C PRO A 635 16.40 -3.27 19.09
N ILE A 636 16.47 -2.49 18.00
CA ILE A 636 17.68 -1.76 17.63
C ILE A 636 17.61 -0.37 18.25
N HIS A 637 18.61 -0.01 19.05
CA HIS A 637 18.58 1.21 19.86
C HIS A 637 19.96 1.84 19.98
N TYR A 638 20.11 3.06 19.47
CA TYR A 638 21.41 3.73 19.33
C TYR A 638 22.19 3.86 20.65
N VAL A 639 21.50 4.21 21.74
CA VAL A 639 22.13 4.48 23.04
C VAL A 639 22.77 3.22 23.63
N THR A 640 22.20 2.04 23.39
CA THR A 640 22.75 0.77 23.88
C THR A 640 23.69 0.12 22.88
N ASP A 641 23.47 0.32 21.58
CA ASP A 641 24.15 -0.41 20.53
C ASP A 641 25.43 0.32 20.06
N VAL A 642 25.36 1.64 19.90
CA VAL A 642 26.39 2.45 19.22
C VAL A 642 27.17 3.32 20.18
N GLN A 643 26.48 4.09 21.04
CA GLN A 643 27.14 5.05 21.93
C GLN A 643 28.26 4.43 22.79
N PRO A 644 28.12 3.21 23.38
CA PRO A 644 29.18 2.63 24.19
C PRO A 644 30.46 2.33 23.39
N VAL A 645 30.33 2.04 22.09
CA VAL A 645 31.48 1.82 21.20
C VAL A 645 32.19 3.16 20.94
N LEU A 646 31.42 4.22 20.68
CA LEU A 646 31.97 5.57 20.47
C LEU A 646 32.62 6.13 21.74
N ASP A 647 32.03 5.91 22.92
CA ASP A 647 32.58 6.35 24.20
C ASP A 647 33.95 5.74 24.47
N ARG A 648 34.09 4.44 24.19
CA ARG A 648 35.33 3.70 24.42
C ARG A 648 36.46 4.11 23.46
N HIS A 649 36.11 4.33 22.18
CA HIS A 649 37.12 4.38 21.11
C HIS A 649 37.24 5.74 20.41
N CYS A 650 36.24 6.60 20.48
CA CYS A 650 36.14 7.81 19.65
C CYS A 650 36.09 9.10 20.47
N VAL A 651 35.29 9.14 21.54
CA VAL A 651 35.02 10.35 22.34
C VAL A 651 36.29 11.02 22.89
N GLY A 652 37.31 10.24 23.24
CA GLY A 652 38.59 10.79 23.72
C GLY A 652 39.28 11.77 22.75
N CYS A 653 39.05 11.65 21.44
CA CYS A 653 39.52 12.61 20.43
C CYS A 653 38.40 13.48 19.83
N HIS A 654 37.15 13.03 19.95
CA HIS A 654 35.98 13.58 19.27
C HIS A 654 34.93 14.05 20.28
N SER A 655 35.29 15.00 21.14
CA SER A 655 34.37 15.56 22.13
C SER A 655 34.64 17.02 22.45
N GLY A 656 33.58 17.76 22.78
CA GLY A 656 33.64 19.13 23.27
C GLY A 656 34.18 20.16 22.26
N PRO A 657 34.54 21.37 22.72
CA PRO A 657 34.92 22.48 21.84
C PRO A 657 36.16 22.26 20.97
N LYS A 658 36.98 21.25 21.31
CA LYS A 658 38.22 20.88 20.59
C LYS A 658 38.10 19.55 19.84
N ALA A 659 36.87 19.08 19.61
CA ALA A 659 36.62 17.84 18.89
C ALA A 659 37.34 17.85 17.53
N LYS A 660 38.14 16.82 17.25
CA LYS A 660 38.89 16.75 15.99
C LYS A 660 37.94 16.72 14.79
N ALA A 661 38.33 17.43 13.73
CA ALA A 661 37.53 17.62 12.52
C ALA A 661 36.13 18.20 12.76
N GLY A 662 35.89 18.84 13.92
CA GLY A 662 34.57 19.37 14.30
C GLY A 662 33.52 18.28 14.55
N MET A 663 33.93 17.02 14.71
CA MET A 663 33.01 15.90 14.94
C MET A 663 32.92 15.58 16.43
N ASP A 664 31.80 15.94 17.06
CA ASP A 664 31.52 15.64 18.47
C ASP A 664 30.66 14.37 18.57
N TYR A 665 31.26 13.31 19.15
CA TYR A 665 30.64 12.01 19.38
C TYR A 665 30.26 11.78 20.85
N SER A 666 30.21 12.83 21.67
CA SER A 666 29.74 12.73 23.05
C SER A 666 28.26 12.34 23.16
N ALA A 667 27.93 11.67 24.27
CA ALA A 667 26.56 11.29 24.61
C ALA A 667 25.69 12.46 25.13
N GLU A 668 26.15 13.70 25.02
CA GLU A 668 25.40 14.88 25.48
C GLU A 668 24.03 14.96 24.81
N LEU A 669 22.97 15.03 25.62
CA LEU A 669 21.60 15.03 25.13
C LEU A 669 21.28 16.34 24.39
N THR A 670 20.65 16.21 23.24
CA THR A 670 20.03 17.31 22.48
C THR A 670 18.52 17.26 22.65
N THR A 671 17.76 18.14 21.98
CA THR A 671 16.30 18.19 22.06
C THR A 671 15.65 16.82 21.92
N PHE A 672 15.98 16.04 20.89
CA PHE A 672 15.37 14.72 20.65
C PHE A 672 16.35 13.56 20.66
N PHE A 673 17.66 13.79 20.64
CA PHE A 673 18.67 12.75 20.47
C PHE A 673 19.90 13.04 21.35
N ASN A 674 21.10 12.67 20.91
CA ASN A 674 22.36 13.12 21.48
C ASN A 674 23.29 13.68 20.38
N LYS A 675 24.34 14.38 20.80
CA LYS A 675 25.29 15.03 19.88
C LYS A 675 25.90 14.05 18.89
N SER A 676 26.32 12.88 19.35
CA SER A 676 26.96 11.88 18.49
C SER A 676 26.08 11.42 17.34
N TYR A 677 24.81 11.10 17.61
CA TYR A 677 23.87 10.69 16.58
C TYR A 677 23.60 11.82 15.60
N GLU A 678 23.33 13.03 16.09
CA GLU A 678 23.08 14.18 15.22
C GLU A 678 24.30 14.52 14.38
N THR A 679 25.53 14.42 14.92
CA THR A 679 26.78 14.59 14.18
C THR A 679 26.86 13.58 13.04
N ILE A 680 26.61 12.29 13.31
CA ILE A 680 26.65 11.24 12.29
C ILE A 680 25.62 11.49 11.17
N MET A 681 24.36 11.79 11.55
CA MET A 681 23.27 11.97 10.61
C MET A 681 23.38 13.25 9.79
N ARG A 682 23.75 14.39 10.40
CA ARG A 682 23.96 15.67 9.70
C ARG A 682 25.12 15.63 8.72
N ASN A 683 26.20 14.92 9.06
CA ASN A 683 27.37 14.76 8.20
C ASN A 683 27.24 13.58 7.21
N LYS A 684 26.09 12.90 7.17
CA LYS A 684 25.82 11.75 6.27
C LYS A 684 26.91 10.68 6.32
N LEU A 685 27.37 10.32 7.53
CA LEU A 685 28.41 9.31 7.70
C LEU A 685 27.88 7.86 7.59
N VAL A 686 26.56 7.70 7.48
CA VAL A 686 25.86 6.42 7.26
C VAL A 686 25.08 6.47 5.96
N GLY A 687 25.10 5.39 5.19
CA GLY A 687 24.29 5.23 3.97
C GLY A 687 22.87 4.79 4.32
N TYR A 688 21.97 5.73 4.55
CA TYR A 688 20.56 5.46 4.88
C TYR A 688 19.61 5.95 3.77
N VAL A 689 18.38 5.43 3.79
CA VAL A 689 17.25 5.94 3.00
C VAL A 689 16.46 6.93 3.83
N THR A 690 16.19 8.10 3.25
CA THR A 690 15.20 9.04 3.79
C THR A 690 13.80 8.59 3.38
N GLU A 691 12.91 8.36 4.35
CA GLU A 691 11.50 8.05 4.06
C GLU A 691 10.63 9.31 4.04
N PHE A 692 10.92 10.31 4.90
CA PHE A 692 10.08 11.49 5.05
C PHE A 692 10.87 12.80 4.88
N TYR A 693 11.05 13.55 5.98
CA TYR A 693 11.86 14.76 5.97
C TYR A 693 13.34 14.41 5.99
N GLY A 694 14.07 14.84 4.98
CA GLY A 694 15.52 14.76 4.93
C GLY A 694 16.19 16.11 5.17
N PRO A 695 17.53 16.18 5.01
CA PRO A 695 18.27 17.44 5.03
C PRO A 695 17.78 18.46 4.00
N LYS A 696 17.10 18.02 2.93
CA LYS A 696 16.50 18.87 1.89
C LYS A 696 15.00 19.15 2.12
N GLY A 697 14.46 18.85 3.30
CA GLY A 697 13.06 19.11 3.65
C GLY A 697 12.10 18.04 3.12
N SER A 698 10.84 18.43 2.87
CA SER A 698 9.75 17.52 2.50
C SER A 698 9.86 16.94 1.09
N GLN A 699 10.76 17.43 0.22
CA GLN A 699 10.86 16.92 -1.16
C GLN A 699 11.27 15.45 -1.23
N GLU A 700 11.92 14.90 -0.20
CA GLU A 700 12.44 13.53 -0.20
C GLU A 700 11.33 12.46 -0.03
N GLN A 701 10.12 12.84 0.39
CA GLN A 701 8.99 11.93 0.62
C GLN A 701 8.44 11.25 -0.65
N PHE A 702 8.71 11.82 -1.83
CA PHE A 702 8.25 11.33 -3.15
C PHE A 702 9.22 10.34 -3.81
N THR A 703 10.37 10.09 -3.19
CA THR A 703 11.46 9.34 -3.81
C THR A 703 11.74 8.03 -3.08
N ASN A 704 12.81 7.33 -3.49
CA ASN A 704 13.28 6.12 -2.83
C ASN A 704 12.26 4.97 -2.91
N VAL A 705 11.61 4.80 -4.06
CA VAL A 705 10.77 3.62 -4.31
C VAL A 705 11.53 2.56 -5.07
N VAL A 706 12.16 2.95 -6.16
CA VAL A 706 12.82 2.04 -7.11
C VAL A 706 13.90 1.21 -6.41
N PRO A 707 14.05 -0.09 -6.73
CA PRO A 707 15.06 -0.95 -6.15
C PRO A 707 16.47 -0.39 -6.32
N LEU A 708 17.26 -0.49 -5.25
CA LEU A 708 18.64 -0.02 -5.24
C LEU A 708 19.62 -1.19 -5.49
N PRO A 709 20.76 -0.95 -6.14
CA PRO A 709 21.79 -1.96 -6.34
C PRO A 709 22.33 -2.53 -5.02
N ALA A 710 22.91 -3.72 -5.09
CA ALA A 710 23.62 -4.33 -3.96
C ALA A 710 24.67 -3.38 -3.38
N ARG A 711 24.74 -3.30 -2.06
CA ARG A 711 25.66 -2.45 -1.27
C ARG A 711 25.48 -0.95 -1.45
N ALA A 712 24.35 -0.51 -2.03
CA ALA A 712 24.04 0.92 -2.17
C ALA A 712 23.66 1.61 -0.85
N LEU A 713 23.33 0.83 0.18
CA LEU A 713 22.88 1.30 1.50
C LEU A 713 23.62 0.56 2.63
N GLY A 714 23.34 0.98 3.86
CA GLY A 714 23.79 0.34 5.08
C GLY A 714 25.29 0.48 5.29
N SER A 715 25.86 -0.51 5.96
CA SER A 715 27.24 -0.53 6.43
C SER A 715 28.26 -0.44 5.29
N HIS A 716 28.04 -1.10 4.14
CA HIS A 716 28.93 -1.01 2.96
C HIS A 716 28.98 0.40 2.35
N ALA A 717 27.86 1.13 2.38
CA ALA A 717 27.77 2.50 1.87
C ALA A 717 28.17 3.57 2.91
N SER A 718 28.46 3.17 4.15
CA SER A 718 28.69 4.10 5.27
C SER A 718 30.15 4.50 5.41
N THR A 719 30.44 5.79 5.24
CA THR A 719 31.79 6.36 5.44
C THR A 719 32.33 6.08 6.84
N LEU A 720 31.48 6.14 7.88
CA LEU A 720 31.87 5.83 9.26
C LEU A 720 32.42 4.40 9.37
N ILE A 721 31.69 3.43 8.83
CA ILE A 721 32.07 2.02 8.88
C ILE A 721 33.35 1.78 8.09
N LYS A 722 33.47 2.39 6.89
CA LYS A 722 34.68 2.31 6.09
C LYS A 722 35.91 2.82 6.85
N VAL A 723 35.84 3.99 7.46
CA VAL A 723 36.96 4.57 8.24
C VAL A 723 37.37 3.67 9.40
N ILE A 724 36.40 3.02 10.06
CA ILE A 724 36.65 2.06 11.13
C ILE A 724 37.36 0.81 10.60
N CYS A 725 36.86 0.22 9.51
CA CYS A 725 37.43 -0.98 8.90
C CYS A 725 38.82 -0.75 8.30
N ASP A 726 39.07 0.43 7.72
CA ASP A 726 40.37 0.83 7.15
C ASP A 726 41.44 1.10 8.24
N GLY A 727 41.03 1.19 9.51
CA GLY A 727 41.90 1.45 10.65
C GLY A 727 42.12 2.93 10.91
N HIS A 728 41.32 3.50 11.82
CA HIS A 728 41.45 4.90 12.22
C HIS A 728 42.46 5.08 13.37
N LYS A 729 43.67 5.56 13.05
CA LYS A 729 44.70 5.94 14.04
C LYS A 729 45.04 4.85 15.07
N GLY A 730 45.00 3.58 14.63
CA GLY A 730 45.33 2.43 15.47
C GLY A 730 44.20 1.93 16.37
N VAL A 731 43.01 2.53 16.31
CA VAL A 731 41.80 1.99 16.96
C VAL A 731 41.45 0.64 16.33
N LYS A 732 41.17 -0.35 17.19
CA LYS A 732 40.73 -1.69 16.79
C LYS A 732 39.49 -2.06 17.58
N LEU A 733 38.40 -2.28 16.88
CA LEU A 733 37.18 -2.83 17.48
C LEU A 733 37.28 -4.34 17.58
N SER A 734 36.69 -4.89 18.64
CA SER A 734 36.34 -6.31 18.69
C SER A 734 35.27 -6.63 17.62
N LYS A 735 35.12 -7.92 17.29
CA LYS A 735 34.09 -8.37 16.35
C LYS A 735 32.68 -7.99 16.82
N GLU A 736 32.43 -8.09 18.12
CA GLU A 736 31.14 -7.74 18.75
C GLU A 736 30.82 -6.25 18.59
N GLU A 737 31.79 -5.38 18.84
CA GLU A 737 31.62 -3.93 18.68
C GLU A 737 31.38 -3.55 17.23
N LEU A 738 32.10 -4.16 16.28
CA LEU A 738 31.88 -3.92 14.85
C LEU A 738 30.47 -4.38 14.43
N VAL A 739 30.04 -5.57 14.85
CA VAL A 739 28.72 -6.14 14.54
C VAL A 739 27.58 -5.22 15.00
N ARG A 740 27.71 -4.61 16.19
CA ARG A 740 26.71 -3.64 16.68
C ARG A 740 26.61 -2.40 15.79
N LEU A 741 27.75 -1.84 15.38
CA LEU A 741 27.78 -0.66 14.50
C LEU A 741 27.18 -0.96 13.13
N VAL A 742 27.56 -2.08 12.50
CA VAL A 742 27.06 -2.43 11.16
C VAL A 742 25.58 -2.82 11.20
N THR A 743 25.13 -3.54 12.24
CA THR A 743 23.70 -3.88 12.40
C THR A 743 22.85 -2.62 12.54
N TRP A 744 23.30 -1.62 13.30
CA TRP A 744 22.61 -0.33 13.41
C TRP A 744 22.58 0.45 12.09
N ALA A 745 23.71 0.52 11.37
CA ALA A 745 23.79 1.19 10.07
C ALA A 745 22.89 0.49 9.04
N ASP A 746 22.94 -0.83 8.96
CA ASP A 746 22.11 -1.67 8.08
C ASP A 746 20.62 -1.55 8.43
N ALA A 747 20.27 -1.35 9.70
CA ALA A 747 18.89 -1.10 10.12
C ALA A 747 18.35 0.27 9.72
N ASN A 748 19.06 1.03 8.89
CA ASN A 748 18.70 2.38 8.49
C ASN A 748 18.78 3.38 9.66
N ALA A 749 19.77 3.19 10.54
CA ALA A 749 20.20 4.11 11.60
C ALA A 749 19.09 4.65 12.55
N PRO A 750 18.26 3.78 13.17
CA PRO A 750 17.28 4.25 14.15
C PRO A 750 17.97 4.82 15.40
N TYR A 751 17.34 5.78 16.08
CA TYR A 751 17.76 6.19 17.42
C TYR A 751 17.00 5.42 18.50
N TYR A 752 15.67 5.43 18.42
CA TYR A 752 14.79 4.82 19.41
C TYR A 752 14.30 3.44 19.00
N GLY A 753 14.40 2.47 19.90
CA GLY A 753 13.91 1.10 19.70
C GLY A 753 12.49 0.84 20.22
N SER A 754 11.71 1.89 20.52
CA SER A 754 10.32 1.78 20.99
C SER A 754 9.56 3.07 20.67
N TYR A 755 8.22 2.99 20.58
CA TYR A 755 7.37 4.17 20.47
C TYR A 755 7.10 4.86 21.82
N PHE A 756 7.35 4.20 22.94
CA PHE A 756 7.00 4.69 24.28
C PHE A 756 8.05 5.60 24.92
N GLY A 757 7.57 6.49 25.80
CA GLY A 757 8.38 7.40 26.62
C GLY A 757 8.69 8.74 25.95
N ARG A 758 8.86 9.79 26.76
CA ARG A 758 9.10 11.17 26.33
C ARG A 758 10.45 11.30 25.61
N ARG A 759 10.54 12.10 24.53
CA ARG A 759 11.78 12.30 23.76
C ARG A 759 12.41 13.68 23.97
N ASN A 760 11.60 14.72 24.16
CA ASN A 760 12.05 16.10 24.24
C ASN A 760 12.81 16.35 25.56
N LEU A 761 14.03 16.90 25.44
CA LEU A 761 14.96 17.17 26.54
C LEU A 761 14.34 17.98 27.69
N ARG A 762 13.35 18.81 27.43
CA ARG A 762 12.62 19.56 28.48
C ARG A 762 12.00 18.63 29.54
N TYR A 763 11.77 17.36 29.21
CA TYR A 763 11.15 16.37 30.08
C TYR A 763 12.17 15.47 30.80
N LYS A 764 13.45 15.80 30.76
CA LYS A 764 14.53 14.97 31.31
C LYS A 764 14.36 14.52 32.76
N ASP A 765 13.62 15.31 33.55
CA ASP A 765 13.42 15.08 34.98
C ASP A 765 12.14 14.25 35.26
N LEU A 766 11.45 13.76 34.22
CA LEU A 766 10.25 12.92 34.31
C LEU A 766 10.59 11.42 34.16
N PRO A 767 9.84 10.52 34.83
CA PRO A 767 10.23 9.11 35.00
C PRO A 767 10.24 8.26 33.73
N ASP A 768 9.55 8.68 32.66
CA ASP A 768 9.49 7.97 31.37
C ASP A 768 10.27 8.71 30.26
N PHE A 769 11.22 9.56 30.63
CA PHE A 769 12.10 10.22 29.68
C PHE A 769 13.08 9.22 29.08
N ARG A 770 12.98 9.01 27.76
CA ARG A 770 13.87 8.17 26.94
C ARG A 770 14.20 6.81 27.59
N PRO A 771 13.19 5.99 27.94
CA PRO A 771 13.42 4.70 28.57
C PRO A 771 14.19 3.78 27.62
N VAL A 772 15.04 2.93 28.20
CA VAL A 772 15.68 1.84 27.46
C VAL A 772 14.58 0.88 27.01
N PRO A 773 14.48 0.55 25.71
CA PRO A 773 13.41 -0.29 25.20
C PRO A 773 13.59 -1.74 25.64
N THR A 774 12.48 -2.40 25.96
CA THR A 774 12.38 -3.86 26.09
C THR A 774 11.84 -4.43 24.79
N LEU A 775 11.89 -5.76 24.62
CA LEU A 775 11.25 -6.40 23.46
C LEU A 775 9.74 -6.10 23.43
N ASP A 776 9.08 -6.16 24.58
CA ASP A 776 7.64 -5.86 24.71
C ASP A 776 7.33 -4.41 24.29
N SER A 777 8.12 -3.44 24.77
CA SER A 777 7.91 -2.03 24.41
C SER A 777 8.26 -1.72 22.96
N ALA A 778 9.18 -2.48 22.36
CA ALA A 778 9.45 -2.43 20.94
C ALA A 778 8.28 -2.96 20.11
N ARG A 779 7.63 -4.04 20.56
CA ARG A 779 6.46 -4.69 19.94
C ARG A 779 5.12 -3.99 20.21
N GLY A 780 5.14 -2.78 20.77
CA GLY A 780 3.94 -1.98 21.01
C GLY A 780 3.20 -2.28 22.31
N ILE A 781 3.81 -3.01 23.25
CA ILE A 781 3.25 -3.23 24.59
C ILE A 781 3.79 -2.14 25.54
N PRO A 782 2.93 -1.31 26.16
CA PRO A 782 3.41 -0.21 26.99
C PRO A 782 4.17 -0.69 28.23
N PRO A 783 5.34 -0.10 28.56
CA PRO A 783 6.04 -0.39 29.82
C PRO A 783 5.19 -0.03 31.05
N PRO A 784 5.34 -0.74 32.19
CA PRO A 784 4.69 -0.37 33.44
C PRO A 784 4.97 1.09 33.83
N GLY A 785 3.94 1.82 34.25
CA GLY A 785 4.07 3.23 34.67
C GLY A 785 4.18 4.24 33.51
N THR A 786 4.20 3.80 32.25
CA THR A 786 4.11 4.71 31.10
C THR A 786 2.75 5.40 31.10
N ILE A 787 2.74 6.72 30.91
CA ILE A 787 1.50 7.45 30.66
C ILE A 787 1.06 7.09 29.24
N THR A 788 0.13 6.14 29.14
CA THR A 788 -0.49 5.73 27.89
C THR A 788 -1.76 6.53 27.65
N ALA A 789 -2.33 6.39 26.46
CA ALA A 789 -3.62 6.97 26.20
C ALA A 789 -4.82 6.35 26.94
N SER A 790 -4.61 5.35 27.80
CA SER A 790 -5.67 4.86 28.70
C SER A 790 -5.72 5.61 30.04
N VAL A 791 -4.80 6.53 30.32
CA VAL A 791 -4.76 7.26 31.60
C VAL A 791 -5.62 8.54 31.49
N GLY A 792 -6.63 8.66 32.36
CA GLY A 792 -7.66 9.71 32.28
C GLY A 792 -7.15 11.15 32.45
N PRO A 793 -8.01 12.17 32.19
CA PRO A 793 -7.63 13.58 32.16
C PRO A 793 -6.93 14.10 33.42
N ALA A 794 -7.32 13.61 34.60
CA ALA A 794 -6.73 14.02 35.88
C ALA A 794 -5.25 13.63 36.05
N ALA A 795 -4.77 12.62 35.32
CA ALA A 795 -3.33 12.34 35.25
C ALA A 795 -2.63 13.25 34.23
N LYS A 796 -3.33 13.75 33.20
CA LYS A 796 -2.76 14.64 32.17
C LYS A 796 -2.42 16.03 32.71
N GLU A 797 -3.10 16.49 33.77
CA GLU A 797 -2.80 17.77 34.44
C GLU A 797 -1.65 17.68 35.46
N LYS A 798 -1.30 16.47 35.91
CA LYS A 798 -0.29 16.24 36.96
C LYS A 798 1.12 15.98 36.40
N TYR A 799 1.26 15.87 35.08
CA TYR A 799 2.42 15.39 34.31
C TYR A 799 2.57 16.14 32.98
#